data_AF-A0A814IZD7-F1
#
_entry.id   AF-A0A814IZD7-F1
#
_cell.length_a   1.000
_cell.length_b   1.000
_cell.length_c   1.000
_cell.angle_alpha   90.00
_cell.angle_beta   90.00
_cell.angle_gamma   90.00
#
_symmetry.space_group_name_H-M   'P 1'
#
loop_
_entity.id
_entity.type
_entity.pdbx_description
1 polymer ?
#
loop_
_entity_poly.entity_id
_entity_poly.type
_entity_poly.pdbx_seq_one_letter_code
_entity_poly.pdbx_strand_id
1 'polypeptide(L)'
;MQKSLTVGIVGGGISGLASAYYLAQKAAASKLPHLKILLFERSPRFGGWIRTDQLGPKYDNHVFELGARTLRLQSGNTSLSKHSAINTLQLLEQLKIFDDQFCPIEKSAPANKNKLIYYKQNLVNLNDLSLMFGGKPLRYPPFVYALYEYFSKQGRVKVQDESIRSFIYRRFGDILGEEIVEYLLDPLLKGVYAGDVSKLSAKSVLKKIFELEQTHGSVINGIMKSRQARKTEDPTNLLFNDLNLKDYSHILSKYAIYYLKDGMEKLTSTLVDHLQTLPNVELKPKQLLQRIDFSDDHVSICTRSNEKFAVDHVISALPAYELANLLDDTQHNVLRSRLNRIAFVNMLVINLLYRKEDIYPKEAFGYLIPTREHSHLLGVLFDTCVRHKVDKQKHGSQLTVMMGGAWFDELRLGELTEDQIMNIVTKELKKQMNLDEKPAVYSVARLNKSIPNYNVGHQDVLDDIYALIRRDKLPLTLVGNSYRGIGVNDIIYDARVEMEYLNLNSKTTQQKFFCFISDRMYVSLIVSTIVLVFITGGLTADCPSSPSKWCESKEVAQACNVTEQCQTYVWKTRASGERVNLSIYYETLCPDCRQFISTQVWNAYQSILDIVNITFVPYGNTRELYRPETKLYQYYCQHGAEECYGNLIHACVINFYPQTEQHMPFIYCTETTDGEMESVATECAQKTTIDYDQITACTHSRLGNQLQHAYAVQTESLQPPHQYVPWITLNGEHTEDMQKQAEKDLIGLVCKSYKGSDPPSQCVKNL
;
A
#
# COMPACT_ATOMS: atom_id res chain seq x y z
N MET A 1 -4.61 41.63 -10.88
CA MET A 1 -3.54 41.28 -9.92
C MET A 1 -3.72 39.82 -9.55
N GLN A 2 -2.68 39.00 -9.65
CA GLN A 2 -2.74 37.61 -9.19
C GLN A 2 -2.78 37.62 -7.65
N LYS A 3 -3.78 36.96 -7.03
CA LYS A 3 -3.93 36.89 -5.57
C LYS A 3 -2.68 36.21 -4.99
N SER A 4 -2.03 36.82 -3.99
CA SER A 4 -0.96 36.14 -3.23
C SER A 4 -1.60 35.04 -2.38
N LEU A 5 -1.09 33.82 -2.54
CA LEU A 5 -1.59 32.63 -1.84
C LEU A 5 -0.67 32.33 -0.66
N THR A 6 -1.23 32.02 0.50
CA THR A 6 -0.47 31.60 1.68
C THR A 6 -0.89 30.19 2.09
N VAL A 7 0.08 29.29 2.24
CA VAL A 7 -0.16 27.92 2.72
C VAL A 7 0.47 27.76 4.10
N GLY A 8 -0.35 27.34 5.07
CA GLY A 8 0.09 27.02 6.43
C GLY A 8 0.37 25.54 6.59
N ILE A 9 1.61 25.16 6.87
CA ILE A 9 2.01 23.79 7.19
C ILE A 9 2.14 23.68 8.70
N VAL A 10 1.36 22.81 9.33
CA VAL A 10 1.37 22.63 10.79
C VAL A 10 2.06 21.32 11.17
N GLY A 11 3.14 21.42 11.95
CA GLY A 11 3.99 20.30 12.37
C GLY A 11 5.35 20.29 11.66
N GLY A 12 6.42 20.55 12.40
CA GLY A 12 7.79 20.64 11.90
C GLY A 12 8.56 19.32 11.83
N GLY A 13 7.87 18.19 11.76
CA GLY A 13 8.49 16.87 11.56
C GLY A 13 8.97 16.68 10.12
N ILE A 14 9.52 15.50 9.80
CA ILE A 14 9.99 15.18 8.44
C ILE A 14 8.89 15.31 7.38
N SER A 15 7.63 15.00 7.72
CA SER A 15 6.47 15.22 6.83
C SER A 15 6.30 16.69 6.47
N GLY A 16 6.26 17.58 7.47
CA GLY A 16 6.08 19.02 7.25
C GLY A 16 7.26 19.67 6.54
N LEU A 17 8.50 19.28 6.89
CA LEU A 17 9.71 19.73 6.21
C LEU A 17 9.73 19.28 4.74
N ALA A 18 9.39 18.02 4.46
CA ALA A 18 9.30 17.52 3.09
C ALA A 18 8.18 18.21 2.30
N SER A 19 7.00 18.43 2.91
CA SER A 19 5.92 19.19 2.27
C SER A 19 6.33 20.62 1.94
N ALA A 20 6.98 21.33 2.86
CA ALA A 20 7.48 22.69 2.60
C ALA A 20 8.48 22.69 1.43
N TYR A 21 9.39 21.72 1.41
CA TYR A 21 10.41 21.57 0.37
C TYR A 21 9.81 21.32 -1.01
N TYR A 22 8.96 20.29 -1.15
CA TYR A 22 8.36 19.94 -2.44
C TYR A 22 7.35 21.00 -2.91
N LEU A 23 6.63 21.66 -1.99
CA LEU A 23 5.75 22.76 -2.34
C LEU A 23 6.54 23.97 -2.86
N ALA A 24 7.67 24.31 -2.22
CA ALA A 24 8.53 25.39 -2.70
C ALA A 24 9.14 25.09 -4.08
N GLN A 25 9.59 23.84 -4.32
CA GLN A 25 10.05 23.41 -5.64
C GLN A 25 8.95 23.53 -6.69
N LYS A 26 7.74 23.05 -6.39
CA LYS A 26 6.59 23.15 -7.29
C LYS A 26 6.25 24.60 -7.61
N ALA A 27 6.28 25.50 -6.61
CA ALA A 27 6.03 26.92 -6.80
C ALA A 27 7.04 27.57 -7.75
N ALA A 28 8.33 27.22 -7.59
CA ALA A 28 9.39 27.68 -8.50
C ALA A 28 9.18 27.15 -9.93
N ALA A 29 8.87 25.87 -10.09
CA ALA A 29 8.67 25.24 -11.41
C ALA A 29 7.40 25.73 -12.14
N SER A 30 6.31 25.95 -11.40
CA SER A 30 5.01 26.36 -11.94
C SER A 30 4.84 27.87 -12.05
N LYS A 31 5.91 28.66 -11.83
CA LYS A 31 5.87 30.13 -11.82
C LYS A 31 4.73 30.67 -10.94
N LEU A 32 4.67 30.21 -9.69
CA LEU A 32 3.79 30.77 -8.64
C LEU A 32 4.62 31.71 -7.73
N PRO A 33 5.11 32.87 -8.22
CA PRO A 33 6.07 33.70 -7.48
C PRO A 33 5.47 34.34 -6.21
N HIS A 34 4.15 34.29 -6.03
CA HIS A 34 3.44 34.89 -4.91
C HIS A 34 2.91 33.88 -3.88
N LEU A 35 3.34 32.61 -3.96
CA LEU A 35 3.01 31.59 -2.96
C LEU A 35 3.91 31.77 -1.73
N LYS A 36 3.32 32.12 -0.59
CA LYS A 36 3.98 32.14 0.73
C LYS A 36 3.72 30.84 1.47
N ILE A 37 4.75 30.25 2.08
CA ILE A 37 4.68 29.02 2.87
C ILE A 37 5.05 29.34 4.32
N LEU A 38 4.16 29.07 5.26
CA LEU A 38 4.41 29.21 6.71
C LEU A 38 4.52 27.83 7.33
N LEU A 39 5.67 27.46 7.91
CA LEU A 39 5.85 26.16 8.57
C LEU A 39 5.91 26.33 10.10
N PHE A 40 4.88 25.87 10.80
CA PHE A 40 4.72 25.99 12.25
C PHE A 40 5.23 24.76 12.99
N GLU A 41 6.00 24.99 14.05
CA GLU A 41 6.50 23.94 14.93
C GLU A 41 6.40 24.36 16.39
N ARG A 42 5.85 23.48 17.24
CA ARG A 42 5.61 23.78 18.66
C ARG A 42 6.90 23.86 19.48
N SER A 43 7.89 23.07 19.12
CA SER A 43 9.14 22.95 19.86
C SER A 43 10.16 23.99 19.35
N PRO A 44 11.30 24.18 20.06
CA PRO A 44 12.37 25.06 19.57
C PRO A 44 13.11 24.49 18.36
N ARG A 45 12.79 23.26 17.92
CA ARG A 45 13.50 22.55 16.87
C ARG A 45 12.56 21.88 15.87
N PHE A 46 13.01 21.75 14.64
CA PHE A 46 12.34 20.94 13.63
C PHE A 46 12.92 19.51 13.61
N GLY A 47 12.25 18.59 12.92
CA GLY A 47 12.67 17.20 12.71
C GLY A 47 11.80 16.15 13.42
N GLY A 48 11.02 16.54 14.42
CA GLY A 48 10.09 15.65 15.12
C GLY A 48 10.80 14.47 15.78
N TRP A 49 10.38 13.24 15.44
CA TRP A 49 10.96 12.01 16.00
C TRP A 49 12.35 11.65 15.46
N ILE A 50 12.81 12.31 14.40
CA ILE A 50 14.19 12.13 13.91
C ILE A 50 15.08 13.02 14.76
N ARG A 51 15.80 12.40 15.69
CA ARG A 51 16.64 13.11 16.65
C ARG A 51 17.86 12.28 17.00
N THR A 52 19.00 12.96 17.03
CA THR A 52 20.32 12.38 17.20
C THR A 52 21.04 13.12 18.32
N ASP A 53 21.54 12.40 19.33
CA ASP A 53 22.46 12.93 20.33
C ASP A 53 23.89 12.52 19.95
N GLN A 54 24.78 13.50 19.77
CA GLN A 54 26.21 13.24 19.61
C GLN A 54 26.88 13.18 20.97
N LEU A 55 27.57 12.08 21.27
CA LEU A 55 28.37 11.98 22.48
C LEU A 55 29.66 12.78 22.30
N GLY A 56 30.21 13.32 23.39
CA GLY A 56 31.44 14.11 23.32
C GLY A 56 32.70 13.26 23.06
N PRO A 57 33.87 13.90 22.92
CA PRO A 57 35.14 13.22 22.64
C PRO A 57 35.54 12.14 23.65
N LYS A 58 35.05 12.24 24.90
CA LYS A 58 35.21 11.21 25.94
C LYS A 58 34.66 9.84 25.53
N TYR A 59 33.73 9.81 24.58
CA TYR A 59 33.07 8.62 24.08
C TYR A 59 33.26 8.48 22.56
N ASP A 60 34.40 8.92 22.04
CA ASP A 60 34.81 8.82 20.63
C ASP A 60 33.79 9.37 19.63
N ASN A 61 32.98 10.35 20.05
CA ASN A 61 31.91 10.93 19.24
C ASN A 61 30.93 9.87 18.68
N HIS A 62 30.60 8.86 19.49
CA HIS A 62 29.49 7.96 19.21
C HIS A 62 28.17 8.72 19.07
N VAL A 63 27.22 8.13 18.35
CA VAL A 63 25.95 8.75 18.00
C VAL A 63 24.80 7.92 18.56
N PHE A 64 23.97 8.54 19.39
CA PHE A 64 22.74 7.94 19.90
C PHE A 64 21.54 8.42 19.11
N GLU A 65 20.82 7.49 18.49
CA GLU A 65 19.57 7.80 17.79
C GLU A 65 18.40 7.64 18.76
N LEU A 66 17.65 8.72 18.95
CA LEU A 66 16.50 8.74 19.87
C LEU A 66 15.20 8.29 19.19
N GLY A 67 15.23 8.09 17.87
CA GLY A 67 14.09 7.61 17.07
C GLY A 67 14.54 6.82 15.84
N ALA A 68 14.27 7.35 14.65
CA ALA A 68 14.66 6.71 13.39
C ALA A 68 16.18 6.71 13.22
N ARG A 69 16.75 5.56 12.80
CA ARG A 69 18.20 5.32 12.78
C ARG A 69 18.76 4.75 11.48
N THR A 70 17.92 4.02 10.74
CA THR A 70 18.28 3.38 9.48
C THR A 70 17.07 3.41 8.57
N LEU A 71 17.33 3.65 7.30
CA LEU A 71 16.32 3.65 6.25
C LEU A 71 16.59 2.49 5.29
N ARG A 72 15.53 1.95 4.69
CA ARG A 72 15.64 0.83 3.74
C ARG A 72 15.83 1.35 2.32
N LEU A 73 16.73 0.73 1.55
CA LEU A 73 16.92 1.00 0.12
C LEU A 73 16.04 0.09 -0.74
N GLN A 74 15.74 -1.12 -0.26
CA GLN A 74 14.75 -1.98 -0.88
C GLN A 74 14.41 -3.18 0.02
N SER A 75 13.15 -3.62 -0.04
CA SER A 75 12.78 -5.00 0.30
C SER A 75 11.61 -5.45 -0.59
N GLY A 76 11.79 -5.56 -1.91
CA GLY A 76 10.77 -6.19 -2.77
C GLY A 76 10.80 -5.82 -4.26
N ASN A 77 10.14 -6.67 -5.06
CA ASN A 77 9.87 -6.48 -6.49
C ASN A 77 8.58 -5.67 -6.76
N THR A 78 8.16 -4.80 -5.84
CA THR A 78 7.01 -3.91 -6.07
C THR A 78 7.53 -2.57 -6.58
N SER A 79 6.86 -1.96 -7.56
CA SER A 79 7.28 -0.66 -8.11
C SER A 79 7.31 0.40 -7.01
N LEU A 80 6.26 0.49 -6.21
CA LEU A 80 6.04 1.58 -5.25
C LEU A 80 7.10 1.72 -4.13
N SER A 81 7.59 0.62 -3.55
CA SER A 81 8.61 0.67 -2.48
C SER A 81 9.99 1.12 -2.97
N LYS A 82 10.25 1.01 -4.29
CA LYS A 82 11.46 1.55 -4.91
C LYS A 82 11.37 3.06 -5.03
N HIS A 83 10.20 3.59 -5.38
CA HIS A 83 10.01 5.03 -5.54
C HIS A 83 10.20 5.79 -4.23
N SER A 84 9.70 5.29 -3.09
CA SER A 84 9.88 5.99 -1.81
C SER A 84 11.34 6.08 -1.37
N ALA A 85 12.10 4.99 -1.53
CA ALA A 85 13.54 4.98 -1.27
C ALA A 85 14.32 5.90 -2.24
N ILE A 86 14.07 5.79 -3.55
CA ILE A 86 14.73 6.62 -4.56
C ILE A 86 14.42 8.09 -4.36
N ASN A 87 13.17 8.43 -4.07
CA ASN A 87 12.78 9.80 -3.78
C ASN A 87 13.58 10.38 -2.60
N THR A 88 13.83 9.57 -1.57
CA THR A 88 14.63 10.00 -0.44
C THR A 88 16.12 10.12 -0.80
N LEU A 89 16.66 9.21 -1.63
CA LEU A 89 18.03 9.34 -2.13
C LEU A 89 18.22 10.61 -2.97
N GLN A 90 17.29 10.87 -3.88
CA GLN A 90 17.28 12.08 -4.69
C GLN A 90 17.21 13.34 -3.81
N LEU A 91 16.44 13.30 -2.73
CA LEU A 91 16.39 14.38 -1.76
C LEU A 91 17.76 14.60 -1.10
N LEU A 92 18.47 13.55 -0.71
CA LEU A 92 19.83 13.66 -0.14
C LEU A 92 20.82 14.30 -1.14
N GLU A 93 20.73 13.94 -2.42
CA GLU A 93 21.56 14.53 -3.48
C GLU A 93 21.24 16.01 -3.70
N GLN A 94 19.96 16.37 -3.76
CA GLN A 94 19.53 17.76 -3.92
C GLN A 94 19.94 18.63 -2.72
N LEU A 95 19.94 18.06 -1.51
CA LEU A 95 20.45 18.71 -0.29
C LEU A 95 21.97 18.68 -0.19
N LYS A 96 22.68 18.07 -1.16
CA LYS A 96 24.14 17.96 -1.21
C LYS A 96 24.75 17.29 0.02
N ILE A 97 24.01 16.35 0.62
CA ILE A 97 24.48 15.52 1.75
C ILE A 97 24.62 14.05 1.40
N PHE A 98 24.39 13.68 0.14
CA PHE A 98 24.54 12.30 -0.30
C PHE A 98 26.01 11.86 -0.24
N ASP A 99 26.93 12.61 -0.83
CA ASP A 99 28.33 12.19 -0.96
C ASP A 99 29.09 12.11 0.38
N ASP A 100 28.74 12.93 1.38
CA ASP A 100 29.45 13.02 2.66
C ASP A 100 28.78 12.24 3.80
N GLN A 101 27.44 12.13 3.81
CA GLN A 101 26.70 11.50 4.90
C GLN A 101 26.21 10.08 4.58
N PHE A 102 25.95 9.75 3.31
CA PHE A 102 25.31 8.48 2.97
C PHE A 102 26.19 7.28 3.30
N CYS A 103 25.74 6.46 4.26
CA CYS A 103 26.45 5.26 4.68
C CYS A 103 25.62 4.01 4.37
N PRO A 104 25.83 3.35 3.21
CA PRO A 104 25.06 2.18 2.83
C PRO A 104 25.64 0.89 3.42
N ILE A 105 24.74 -0.04 3.73
CA ILE A 105 25.03 -1.39 4.22
C ILE A 105 24.68 -2.40 3.13
N GLU A 106 25.67 -3.21 2.77
CA GLU A 106 25.54 -4.24 1.73
C GLU A 106 24.55 -5.32 2.11
N LYS A 107 23.86 -5.89 1.11
CA LYS A 107 22.93 -7.01 1.33
C LYS A 107 23.61 -8.23 1.97
N SER A 108 24.89 -8.44 1.66
CA SER A 108 25.75 -9.51 2.16
C SER A 108 26.28 -9.28 3.58
N ALA A 109 26.24 -8.04 4.09
CA ALA A 109 26.81 -7.71 5.39
C ALA A 109 26.11 -8.50 6.52
N PRO A 110 26.82 -8.94 7.57
CA PRO A 110 26.23 -9.65 8.70
C PRO A 110 25.03 -8.91 9.32
N ALA A 111 25.15 -7.58 9.42
CA ALA A 111 24.08 -6.69 9.87
C ALA A 111 22.78 -6.78 9.06
N ASN A 112 22.82 -7.22 7.79
CA ASN A 112 21.62 -7.47 7.01
C ASN A 112 21.28 -8.96 6.90
N LYS A 113 22.29 -9.82 6.76
CA LYS A 113 22.15 -11.26 6.51
C LYS A 113 21.61 -12.02 7.71
N ASN A 114 21.97 -11.62 8.93
CA ASN A 114 21.51 -12.31 10.14
C ASN A 114 20.24 -11.63 10.68
N LYS A 115 19.12 -12.35 10.69
CA LYS A 115 17.83 -11.90 11.22
C LYS A 115 17.52 -12.74 12.46
N LEU A 116 17.84 -12.20 13.62
CA LEU A 116 17.76 -12.96 14.86
C LEU A 116 16.40 -12.75 15.55
N ILE A 117 15.87 -13.80 16.16
CA ILE A 117 14.82 -13.71 17.17
C ILE A 117 15.26 -14.39 18.45
N TYR A 118 14.73 -13.94 19.58
CA TYR A 118 14.88 -14.64 20.84
C TYR A 118 13.81 -15.75 20.94
N TYR A 119 14.25 -17.00 21.06
CA TYR A 119 13.39 -18.18 21.12
C TYR A 119 13.91 -19.15 22.18
N LYS A 120 13.11 -19.42 23.21
CA LYS A 120 13.42 -20.37 24.29
C LYS A 120 14.84 -20.21 24.83
N GLN A 121 15.16 -19.00 25.31
CA GLN A 121 16.45 -18.67 25.91
C GLN A 121 17.66 -18.67 24.95
N ASN A 122 17.43 -18.68 23.64
CA ASN A 122 18.49 -18.68 22.65
C ASN A 122 18.19 -17.68 21.52
N LEU A 123 19.23 -17.10 20.93
CA LEU A 123 19.10 -16.32 19.71
C LEU A 123 19.15 -17.23 18.48
N VAL A 124 18.06 -17.26 17.71
CA VAL A 124 17.91 -18.09 16.51
C VAL A 124 17.94 -17.21 15.27
N ASN A 125 18.74 -17.60 14.27
CA ASN A 125 18.82 -16.89 13.00
C ASN A 125 17.76 -17.41 12.02
N LEU A 126 16.80 -16.56 11.64
CA LEU A 126 15.73 -16.91 10.71
C LEU A 126 16.18 -17.07 9.25
N ASN A 127 17.44 -16.72 8.95
CA ASN A 127 18.07 -16.95 7.65
C ASN A 127 19.01 -18.17 7.64
N ASP A 128 18.99 -19.00 8.68
CA ASP A 128 19.75 -20.25 8.70
C ASP A 128 19.19 -21.23 7.66
N LEU A 129 20.09 -21.81 6.83
CA LEU A 129 19.68 -22.71 5.75
C LEU A 129 19.04 -24.00 6.29
N SER A 130 19.36 -24.41 7.51
CA SER A 130 18.73 -25.57 8.16
C SER A 130 17.21 -25.41 8.27
N LEU A 131 16.69 -24.18 8.40
CA LEU A 131 15.25 -23.92 8.47
C LEU A 131 14.50 -24.25 7.17
N MET A 132 15.20 -24.38 6.03
CA MET A 132 14.60 -24.89 4.79
C MET A 132 14.11 -26.34 4.93
N PHE A 133 14.67 -27.09 5.88
CA PHE A 133 14.30 -28.47 6.18
C PHE A 133 13.37 -28.58 7.41
N GLY A 134 12.85 -27.46 7.91
CA GLY A 134 12.11 -27.39 9.18
C GLY A 134 13.04 -27.32 10.39
N GLY A 135 12.47 -27.20 11.59
CA GLY A 135 13.24 -27.12 12.83
C GLY A 135 12.63 -26.16 13.86
N LYS A 136 13.48 -25.36 14.52
CA LYS A 136 13.05 -24.36 15.50
C LYS A 136 13.37 -22.97 14.93
N PRO A 137 12.43 -22.01 14.91
CA PRO A 137 11.12 -22.05 15.55
C PRO A 137 10.00 -22.69 14.70
N LEU A 138 10.21 -22.91 13.40
CA LEU A 138 9.21 -23.44 12.47
C LEU A 138 9.35 -24.95 12.31
N ARG A 139 8.35 -25.72 12.76
CA ARG A 139 8.42 -27.19 12.80
C ARG A 139 8.61 -27.81 11.41
N TYR A 140 7.88 -27.28 10.42
CA TYR A 140 7.89 -27.82 9.06
C TYR A 140 8.77 -26.98 8.12
N PRO A 141 9.23 -27.57 7.01
CA PRO A 141 9.83 -26.82 5.91
C PRO A 141 8.89 -25.73 5.35
N PRO A 142 9.42 -24.59 4.84
CA PRO A 142 8.61 -23.50 4.29
C PRO A 142 7.63 -23.93 3.17
N PHE A 143 7.97 -24.97 2.39
CA PHE A 143 7.10 -25.46 1.33
C PHE A 143 5.80 -26.08 1.88
N VAL A 144 5.80 -26.63 3.09
CA VAL A 144 4.60 -27.21 3.70
C VAL A 144 3.55 -26.13 3.95
N TYR A 145 3.98 -24.97 4.47
CA TYR A 145 3.10 -23.80 4.64
C TYR A 145 2.57 -23.29 3.30
N ALA A 146 3.43 -23.24 2.28
CA ALA A 146 3.03 -22.82 0.94
C ALA A 146 1.94 -23.74 0.37
N LEU A 147 2.16 -25.05 0.45
CA LEU A 147 1.21 -26.06 -0.03
C LEU A 147 -0.09 -26.02 0.77
N TYR A 148 0.00 -25.94 2.09
CA TYR A 148 -1.17 -25.83 2.94
C TYR A 148 -2.03 -24.63 2.56
N GLU A 149 -1.40 -23.47 2.40
CA GLU A 149 -2.09 -22.24 2.01
C GLU A 149 -2.73 -22.34 0.63
N TYR A 150 -2.00 -22.91 -0.33
CA TYR A 150 -2.44 -23.04 -1.71
C TYR A 150 -3.66 -23.96 -1.82
N PHE A 151 -3.69 -25.03 -1.03
CA PHE A 151 -4.79 -26.00 -0.99
C PHE A 151 -5.83 -25.73 0.10
N SER A 152 -5.68 -24.66 0.89
CA SER A 152 -6.60 -24.35 1.97
C SER A 152 -8.00 -24.10 1.39
N LYS A 153 -8.98 -24.89 1.86
CA LYS A 153 -10.39 -24.83 1.43
C LYS A 153 -11.13 -23.59 1.95
N GLN A 154 -10.47 -22.76 2.75
CA GLN A 154 -10.98 -21.44 3.14
C GLN A 154 -10.83 -20.48 1.95
N GLY A 155 -11.58 -20.77 0.88
CA GLY A 155 -11.68 -19.92 -0.31
C GLY A 155 -12.26 -18.55 0.01
N ARG A 156 -12.17 -17.62 -0.96
CA ARG A 156 -12.60 -16.20 -0.94
C ARG A 156 -13.63 -15.84 0.15
N VAL A 157 -13.21 -15.70 1.40
CA VAL A 157 -14.04 -15.09 2.43
C VAL A 157 -13.92 -13.60 2.21
N LYS A 158 -14.96 -12.97 1.66
CA LYS A 158 -14.95 -11.52 1.42
C LYS A 158 -15.05 -10.79 2.76
N VAL A 159 -13.92 -10.66 3.44
CA VAL A 159 -13.80 -9.89 4.69
C VAL A 159 -13.54 -8.43 4.36
N GLN A 160 -14.25 -7.51 5.02
CA GLN A 160 -14.00 -6.07 4.88
C GLN A 160 -12.64 -5.67 5.46
N ASP A 161 -12.33 -6.15 6.67
CA ASP A 161 -11.03 -6.10 7.34
C ASP A 161 -11.00 -7.10 8.51
N GLU A 162 -9.82 -7.56 8.90
CA GLU A 162 -9.60 -8.41 10.08
C GLU A 162 -8.19 -8.19 10.65
N SER A 163 -7.92 -8.71 11.85
CA SER A 163 -6.57 -8.62 12.41
C SER A 163 -5.61 -9.53 11.66
N ILE A 164 -4.32 -9.19 11.67
CA ILE A 164 -3.27 -10.02 11.06
C ILE A 164 -3.26 -11.42 11.68
N ARG A 165 -3.49 -11.53 12.99
CA ARG A 165 -3.64 -12.84 13.65
C ARG A 165 -4.80 -13.63 13.05
N SER A 166 -6.00 -13.05 13.00
CA SER A 166 -7.18 -13.72 12.41
C SER A 166 -6.93 -14.15 10.98
N PHE A 167 -6.38 -13.24 10.15
CA PHE A 167 -6.04 -13.51 8.76
C PHE A 167 -5.11 -14.70 8.62
N ILE A 168 -4.09 -14.84 9.47
CA ILE A 168 -3.12 -15.93 9.34
C ILE A 168 -3.68 -17.26 9.85
N TYR A 169 -4.43 -17.27 10.95
CA TYR A 169 -5.02 -18.50 11.49
C TYR A 169 -6.09 -19.06 10.54
N ARG A 170 -6.91 -18.18 9.97
CA ARG A 170 -7.87 -18.53 8.93
C ARG A 170 -7.17 -19.26 7.78
N ARG A 171 -6.00 -18.77 7.37
CA ARG A 171 -5.34 -19.25 6.15
C ARG A 171 -4.42 -20.44 6.33
N PHE A 172 -3.77 -20.54 7.47
CA PHE A 172 -2.80 -21.59 7.78
C PHE A 172 -3.32 -22.61 8.80
N GLY A 173 -4.54 -22.42 9.31
CA GLY A 173 -5.08 -23.20 10.43
C GLY A 173 -4.36 -22.87 11.74
N ASP A 174 -4.84 -23.43 12.85
CA ASP A 174 -4.33 -23.09 14.18
C ASP A 174 -2.85 -23.48 14.34
N ILE A 175 -2.47 -24.69 13.90
CA ILE A 175 -1.13 -25.22 14.14
C ILE A 175 -0.06 -24.42 13.38
N LEU A 176 -0.21 -24.26 12.06
CA LEU A 176 0.79 -23.56 11.25
C LEU A 176 0.66 -22.04 11.41
N GLY A 177 -0.57 -21.54 11.61
CA GLY A 177 -0.85 -20.14 11.86
C GLY A 177 -0.21 -19.64 13.16
N GLU A 178 -0.27 -20.42 14.24
CA GLU A 178 0.40 -20.12 15.51
C GLU A 178 1.91 -19.91 15.29
N GLU A 179 2.59 -20.82 14.57
CA GLU A 179 4.04 -20.70 14.34
C GLU A 179 4.40 -19.46 13.50
N ILE A 180 3.61 -19.14 12.48
CA ILE A 180 3.80 -17.94 11.65
C ILE A 180 3.57 -16.68 12.48
N VAL A 181 2.47 -16.63 13.23
CA VAL A 181 2.11 -15.45 14.02
C VAL A 181 3.15 -15.22 15.09
N GLU A 182 3.44 -16.23 15.91
CA GLU A 182 4.23 -16.03 17.12
C GLU A 182 5.72 -15.83 16.85
N TYR A 183 6.28 -16.50 15.84
CA TYR A 183 7.72 -16.48 15.62
C TYR A 183 8.17 -15.66 14.41
N LEU A 184 7.26 -15.28 13.52
CA LEU A 184 7.60 -14.44 12.36
C LEU A 184 6.91 -13.09 12.40
N LEU A 185 5.57 -13.04 12.54
CA LEU A 185 4.82 -11.81 12.37
C LEU A 185 4.79 -10.94 13.64
N ASP A 186 4.56 -11.52 14.81
CA ASP A 186 4.60 -10.83 16.09
C ASP A 186 5.95 -10.11 16.31
N PRO A 187 7.12 -10.78 16.28
CA PRO A 187 8.40 -10.10 16.45
C PRO A 187 8.65 -9.04 15.36
N LEU A 188 8.26 -9.31 14.11
CA LEU A 188 8.41 -8.34 13.02
C LEU A 188 7.58 -7.07 13.25
N LEU A 189 6.30 -7.23 13.58
CA LEU A 189 5.37 -6.12 13.77
C LEU A 189 5.66 -5.35 15.05
N LYS A 190 6.25 -5.99 16.07
CA LYS A 190 6.91 -5.30 17.17
C LYS A 190 8.06 -4.42 16.70
N GLY A 191 8.92 -4.94 15.83
CA GLY A 191 10.06 -4.19 15.29
C GLY A 191 9.69 -3.03 14.37
N VAL A 192 8.50 -3.05 13.76
CA VAL A 192 8.06 -2.04 12.78
C VAL A 192 7.01 -1.08 13.37
N TYR A 193 5.96 -1.62 13.98
CA TYR A 193 4.83 -0.86 14.52
C TYR A 193 4.83 -0.75 16.05
N ALA A 194 5.71 -1.50 16.74
CA ALA A 194 5.60 -1.74 18.17
C ALA A 194 4.17 -2.15 18.58
N GLY A 195 3.48 -2.87 17.68
CA GLY A 195 2.05 -3.13 17.77
C GLY A 195 1.73 -4.59 18.02
N ASP A 196 0.52 -4.83 18.53
CA ASP A 196 -0.02 -6.17 18.77
C ASP A 196 -0.62 -6.74 17.48
N VAL A 197 -0.07 -7.86 17.02
CA VAL A 197 -0.50 -8.59 15.82
C VAL A 197 -1.99 -8.99 15.84
N SER A 198 -2.57 -9.09 17.04
CA SER A 198 -3.97 -9.43 17.27
C SER A 198 -4.92 -8.24 17.04
N LYS A 199 -4.38 -7.02 16.99
CA LYS A 199 -5.14 -5.76 16.80
C LYS A 199 -4.84 -5.09 15.46
N LEU A 200 -3.62 -5.22 14.94
CA LEU A 200 -3.21 -4.64 13.66
C LEU A 200 -4.02 -5.22 12.49
N SER A 201 -4.47 -4.35 11.59
CA SER A 201 -5.29 -4.64 10.41
C SER A 201 -4.49 -5.34 9.32
N ALA A 202 -4.98 -6.49 8.83
CA ALA A 202 -4.40 -7.15 7.66
C ALA A 202 -4.55 -6.29 6.40
N LYS A 203 -5.70 -5.63 6.20
CA LYS A 203 -5.96 -4.75 5.05
C LYS A 203 -5.05 -3.53 5.01
N SER A 204 -4.69 -2.99 6.17
CA SER A 204 -3.91 -1.75 6.27
C SER A 204 -2.40 -2.02 6.34
N VAL A 205 -1.98 -3.04 7.10
CA VAL A 205 -0.56 -3.33 7.35
C VAL A 205 0.01 -4.33 6.34
N LEU A 206 -0.76 -5.35 5.94
CA LEU A 206 -0.36 -6.38 4.97
C LEU A 206 -1.13 -6.22 3.65
N LYS A 207 -1.42 -4.98 3.26
CA LYS A 207 -2.36 -4.63 2.19
C LYS A 207 -2.20 -5.47 0.93
N LYS A 208 -0.99 -5.61 0.41
CA LYS A 208 -0.77 -6.39 -0.83
C LYS A 208 -1.04 -7.87 -0.64
N ILE A 209 -0.70 -8.43 0.52
CA ILE A 209 -0.98 -9.82 0.86
C ILE A 209 -2.50 -10.03 0.95
N PHE A 210 -3.19 -9.12 1.64
CA PHE A 210 -4.64 -9.11 1.76
C PHE A 210 -5.31 -8.99 0.38
N GLU A 211 -4.91 -8.02 -0.45
CA GLU A 211 -5.44 -7.84 -1.81
C GLU A 211 -5.21 -9.07 -2.70
N LEU A 212 -4.04 -9.71 -2.64
CA LEU A 212 -3.76 -10.93 -3.39
C LEU A 212 -4.71 -12.06 -3.00
N GLU A 213 -4.99 -12.23 -1.71
CA GLU A 213 -6.00 -13.19 -1.26
C GLU A 213 -7.40 -12.80 -1.73
N GLN A 214 -7.80 -11.54 -1.56
CA GLN A 214 -9.15 -11.10 -1.93
C GLN A 214 -9.42 -11.22 -3.44
N THR A 215 -8.41 -11.00 -4.27
CA THR A 215 -8.53 -11.10 -5.74
C THR A 215 -8.39 -12.55 -6.23
N HIS A 216 -7.47 -13.33 -5.67
CA HIS A 216 -7.09 -14.65 -6.19
C HIS A 216 -7.55 -15.85 -5.32
N GLY A 217 -8.18 -15.61 -4.18
CA GLY A 217 -8.58 -16.61 -3.18
C GLY A 217 -7.41 -17.20 -2.36
N SER A 218 -6.19 -17.14 -2.89
CA SER A 218 -4.95 -17.56 -2.22
C SER A 218 -3.85 -16.53 -2.50
N VAL A 219 -3.05 -16.22 -1.49
CA VAL A 219 -1.87 -15.36 -1.60
C VAL A 219 -0.84 -16.03 -2.51
N ILE A 220 -0.58 -17.33 -2.34
CA ILE A 220 0.41 -18.05 -3.14
C ILE A 220 -0.02 -18.11 -4.61
N ASN A 221 -1.27 -18.46 -4.87
CA ASN A 221 -1.86 -18.43 -6.21
C ASN A 221 -1.76 -17.03 -6.83
N GLY A 222 -2.12 -15.99 -6.07
CA GLY A 222 -2.02 -14.60 -6.51
C GLY A 222 -0.59 -14.18 -6.86
N ILE A 223 0.41 -14.61 -6.09
CA ILE A 223 1.83 -14.37 -6.39
C ILE A 223 2.24 -15.06 -7.69
N MET A 224 1.83 -16.31 -7.91
CA MET A 224 2.16 -17.07 -9.12
C MET A 224 1.56 -16.41 -10.37
N LYS A 225 0.27 -16.04 -10.32
CA LYS A 225 -0.43 -15.34 -11.41
C LYS A 225 0.14 -13.95 -11.68
N SER A 226 0.46 -13.20 -10.63
CA SER A 226 1.10 -11.88 -10.74
C SER A 226 2.50 -11.93 -11.36
N ARG A 227 3.21 -13.07 -11.27
CA ARG A 227 4.52 -13.26 -11.92
C ARG A 227 4.39 -13.57 -13.40
N GLN A 228 3.34 -14.27 -13.81
CA GLN A 228 3.02 -14.54 -15.21
C GLN A 228 2.53 -13.28 -15.93
N ALA A 229 1.83 -12.38 -15.23
CA ALA A 229 1.35 -11.10 -15.74
C ALA A 229 2.41 -9.96 -15.77
N ARG A 230 3.71 -10.24 -15.61
CA ARG A 230 4.80 -9.24 -15.52
C ARG A 230 5.14 -8.52 -16.85
N LYS A 231 4.13 -8.01 -17.56
CA LYS A 231 4.29 -7.10 -18.71
C LYS A 231 3.54 -5.78 -18.57
N THR A 232 2.68 -5.58 -17.57
CA THR A 232 1.94 -4.32 -17.38
C THR A 232 2.58 -3.46 -16.28
N GLU A 233 2.95 -2.23 -16.62
CA GLU A 233 3.53 -1.25 -15.71
C GLU A 233 2.50 -0.70 -14.72
N ASP A 234 2.96 -0.41 -13.50
CA ASP A 234 2.18 0.21 -12.43
C ASP A 234 1.95 1.70 -12.78
N PRO A 235 0.70 2.22 -12.78
CA PRO A 235 0.41 3.62 -13.15
C PRO A 235 1.10 4.66 -12.25
N THR A 236 1.66 4.26 -11.10
CA THR A 236 2.55 5.13 -10.29
C THR A 236 3.90 5.42 -10.95
N ASN A 237 4.35 4.58 -11.89
CA ASN A 237 5.57 4.82 -12.68
C ASN A 237 5.43 6.05 -13.58
N LEU A 238 4.22 6.38 -14.04
CA LEU A 238 3.97 7.51 -14.95
C LEU A 238 4.03 8.88 -14.28
N LEU A 239 3.92 8.94 -12.95
CA LEU A 239 3.94 10.20 -12.20
C LEU A 239 5.35 10.78 -12.08
N PHE A 240 6.36 9.91 -12.03
CA PHE A 240 7.73 10.27 -11.72
C PHE A 240 8.71 9.65 -12.72
N ASN A 241 8.52 9.92 -14.02
CA ASN A 241 9.55 9.63 -15.02
C ASN A 241 10.90 10.32 -14.69
N ASP A 242 10.89 11.34 -13.83
CA ASP A 242 12.07 12.06 -13.32
C ASP A 242 12.81 11.28 -12.22
N LEU A 243 12.18 10.31 -11.56
CA LEU A 243 12.87 9.36 -10.69
C LEU A 243 13.56 8.35 -11.60
N ASN A 244 14.74 8.71 -12.12
CA ASN A 244 15.48 7.87 -13.05
C ASN A 244 15.98 6.59 -12.34
N LEU A 245 15.13 5.56 -12.35
CA LEU A 245 15.37 4.25 -11.74
C LEU A 245 16.72 3.64 -12.17
N LYS A 246 17.22 3.98 -13.36
CA LYS A 246 18.51 3.51 -13.87
C LYS A 246 19.67 4.06 -13.06
N ASP A 247 19.63 5.33 -12.66
CA ASP A 247 20.73 6.01 -11.97
C ASP A 247 20.99 5.37 -10.60
N TYR A 248 19.92 4.97 -9.89
CA TYR A 248 20.02 4.34 -8.57
C TYR A 248 20.05 2.80 -8.61
N SER A 249 19.94 2.18 -9.80
CA SER A 249 19.85 0.71 -9.93
C SER A 249 21.04 -0.03 -9.29
N HIS A 250 22.25 0.53 -9.42
CA HIS A 250 23.47 -0.02 -8.83
C HIS A 250 23.44 0.02 -7.29
N ILE A 251 22.89 1.08 -6.69
CA ILE A 251 22.70 1.20 -5.24
C ILE A 251 21.68 0.18 -4.76
N LEU A 252 20.50 0.14 -5.40
CA LEU A 252 19.38 -0.71 -5.00
C LEU A 252 19.69 -2.21 -5.16
N SER A 253 20.51 -2.58 -6.13
CA SER A 253 20.95 -3.96 -6.34
C SER A 253 21.95 -4.43 -5.28
N LYS A 254 22.85 -3.55 -4.82
CA LYS A 254 23.95 -3.90 -3.90
C LYS A 254 23.61 -3.73 -2.42
N TYR A 255 22.88 -2.67 -2.06
CA TYR A 255 22.67 -2.27 -0.66
C TYR A 255 21.24 -2.51 -0.20
N ALA A 256 21.06 -2.81 1.09
CA ALA A 256 19.75 -3.14 1.69
C ALA A 256 19.16 -1.97 2.48
N ILE A 257 20.03 -1.32 3.26
CA ILE A 257 19.69 -0.28 4.23
C ILE A 257 20.83 0.75 4.23
N TYR A 258 20.55 1.93 4.77
CA TYR A 258 21.54 2.98 4.97
C TYR A 258 21.24 3.77 6.24
N TYR A 259 22.24 4.52 6.68
CA TYR A 259 22.16 5.52 7.73
C TYR A 259 22.95 6.76 7.30
N LEU A 260 22.88 7.82 8.09
CA LEU A 260 23.71 9.01 7.90
C LEU A 260 24.88 9.02 8.89
N LYS A 261 26.07 9.37 8.40
CA LYS A 261 27.33 9.34 9.16
C LYS A 261 27.20 10.10 10.49
N ASP A 262 26.69 11.32 10.47
CA ASP A 262 26.58 12.16 11.67
C ASP A 262 25.21 12.04 12.37
N GLY A 263 24.42 11.03 11.97
CA GLY A 263 23.09 10.70 12.49
C GLY A 263 21.95 11.17 11.60
N MET A 264 20.78 10.56 11.76
CA MET A 264 19.61 10.77 10.90
C MET A 264 19.04 12.19 11.00
N GLU A 265 19.25 12.89 12.11
CA GLU A 265 18.86 14.30 12.27
C GLU A 265 19.55 15.23 11.24
N LYS A 266 20.67 14.79 10.64
CA LYS A 266 21.35 15.53 9.57
C LYS A 266 20.44 15.78 8.36
N LEU A 267 19.54 14.86 8.03
CA LEU A 267 18.52 15.05 6.99
C LEU A 267 17.60 16.23 7.31
N THR A 268 17.03 16.24 8.53
CA THR A 268 16.06 17.26 8.92
C THR A 268 16.69 18.63 9.16
N SER A 269 17.89 18.68 9.73
CA SER A 269 18.61 19.95 9.93
C SER A 269 19.01 20.59 8.59
N THR A 270 19.52 19.80 7.64
CA THR A 270 19.86 20.31 6.30
C THR A 270 18.63 20.78 5.54
N LEU A 271 17.48 20.11 5.69
CA LEU A 271 16.20 20.60 5.15
C LEU A 271 15.82 21.96 5.74
N VAL A 272 15.95 22.15 7.05
CA VAL A 272 15.70 23.43 7.72
C VAL A 272 16.60 24.52 7.15
N ASP A 273 17.91 24.27 7.09
CA ASP A 273 18.90 25.21 6.56
C ASP A 273 18.56 25.59 5.12
N HIS A 274 18.21 24.61 4.28
CA HIS A 274 17.81 24.86 2.89
C HIS A 274 16.54 25.72 2.83
N LEU A 275 15.48 25.37 3.57
CA LEU A 275 14.21 26.10 3.57
C LEU A 275 14.38 27.54 4.05
N GLN A 276 15.29 27.82 4.98
CA GLN A 276 15.59 29.18 5.42
C GLN A 276 16.20 30.06 4.32
N THR A 277 16.83 29.47 3.30
CA THR A 277 17.37 30.22 2.16
C THR A 277 16.30 30.61 1.13
N LEU A 278 15.11 30.02 1.21
CA LEU A 278 14.04 30.24 0.23
C LEU A 278 13.20 31.46 0.63
N PRO A 279 13.08 32.49 -0.23
CA PRO A 279 12.42 33.76 0.12
C PRO A 279 10.91 33.62 0.35
N ASN A 280 10.31 32.53 -0.12
CA ASN A 280 8.89 32.26 -0.02
C ASN A 280 8.52 31.31 1.13
N VAL A 281 9.49 30.90 1.94
CA VAL A 281 9.28 30.01 3.10
C VAL A 281 9.62 30.76 4.39
N GLU A 282 8.70 30.71 5.37
CA GLU A 282 8.90 31.28 6.69
C GLU A 282 8.76 30.19 7.75
N LEU A 283 9.86 29.89 8.46
CA LEU A 283 9.88 28.93 9.55
C LEU A 283 9.44 29.59 10.85
N LYS A 284 8.49 28.97 11.54
CA LYS A 284 7.86 29.48 12.77
C LYS A 284 8.03 28.48 13.93
N PRO A 285 9.21 28.38 14.57
CA PRO A 285 9.43 27.54 15.75
C PRO A 285 8.76 28.12 16.99
N LYS A 286 8.61 27.30 18.04
CA LYS A 286 7.97 27.67 19.33
C LYS A 286 6.52 28.16 19.18
N GLN A 287 5.83 27.75 18.12
CA GLN A 287 4.43 28.09 17.88
C GLN A 287 3.50 27.00 18.37
N LEU A 288 2.99 27.17 19.59
CA LEU A 288 1.99 26.26 20.15
C LEU A 288 0.60 26.67 19.64
N LEU A 289 0.06 25.88 18.72
CA LEU A 289 -1.26 26.12 18.15
C LEU A 289 -2.37 25.85 19.17
N GLN A 290 -3.45 26.62 19.07
CA GLN A 290 -4.64 26.48 19.89
C GLN A 290 -5.84 26.01 19.07
N ARG A 291 -6.04 26.59 17.88
CA ARG A 291 -7.20 26.30 17.03
C ARG A 291 -6.90 26.54 15.56
N ILE A 292 -7.55 25.79 14.68
CA ILE A 292 -7.60 26.00 13.23
C ILE A 292 -9.07 26.19 12.86
N ASP A 293 -9.41 27.40 12.43
CA ASP A 293 -10.78 27.78 12.05
C ASP A 293 -10.90 27.84 10.53
N PHE A 294 -11.81 27.06 9.97
CA PHE A 294 -12.11 27.08 8.55
C PHE A 294 -13.26 28.06 8.29
N SER A 295 -13.04 29.05 7.43
CA SER A 295 -14.07 29.98 6.96
C SER A 295 -14.20 29.90 5.43
N ASP A 296 -15.25 30.51 4.87
CA ASP A 296 -15.55 30.43 3.44
C ASP A 296 -14.46 31.04 2.53
N ASP A 297 -13.66 31.97 3.06
CA ASP A 297 -12.68 32.75 2.30
C ASP A 297 -11.22 32.49 2.68
N HIS A 298 -10.96 31.98 3.90
CA HIS A 298 -9.61 31.66 4.39
C HIS A 298 -9.65 30.70 5.59
N VAL A 299 -8.49 30.15 5.95
CA VAL A 299 -8.28 29.41 7.20
C VAL A 299 -7.51 30.29 8.18
N SER A 300 -7.95 30.34 9.43
CA SER A 300 -7.25 31.05 10.50
C SER A 300 -6.56 30.05 11.43
N ILE A 301 -5.22 30.09 11.46
CA ILE A 301 -4.41 29.36 12.43
C ILE A 301 -4.18 30.26 13.64
N CYS A 302 -4.71 29.86 14.79
CA CYS A 302 -4.58 30.60 16.06
C CYS A 302 -3.57 29.91 16.98
N THR A 303 -2.65 30.70 17.54
CA THR A 303 -1.67 30.23 18.52
C THR A 303 -2.15 30.50 19.94
N ARG A 304 -1.55 29.83 20.93
CA ARG A 304 -1.82 30.11 22.36
C ARG A 304 -1.34 31.48 22.83
N SER A 305 -0.45 32.13 22.09
CA SER A 305 -0.08 33.53 22.32
C SER A 305 -1.11 34.51 21.74
N ASN A 306 -2.25 34.02 21.23
CA ASN A 306 -3.30 34.77 20.54
C ASN A 306 -2.85 35.41 19.21
N GLU A 307 -1.74 34.96 18.62
CA GLU A 307 -1.40 35.30 17.24
C GLU A 307 -2.33 34.57 16.28
N LYS A 308 -2.76 35.27 15.21
CA LYS A 308 -3.62 34.70 14.17
C LYS A 308 -2.93 34.82 12.82
N PHE A 309 -2.88 33.71 12.09
CA PHE A 309 -2.33 33.63 10.74
C PHE A 309 -3.44 33.24 9.78
N ALA A 310 -3.81 34.17 8.88
CA ALA A 310 -4.71 33.88 7.78
C ALA A 310 -3.93 33.18 6.65
N VAL A 311 -4.42 32.03 6.21
CA VAL A 311 -3.86 31.22 5.13
C VAL A 311 -4.98 30.76 4.20
N ASP A 312 -4.68 30.48 2.94
CA ASP A 312 -5.64 29.97 1.96
C ASP A 312 -5.82 28.45 2.07
N HIS A 313 -4.80 27.72 2.55
CA HIS A 313 -4.84 26.26 2.71
C HIS A 313 -3.97 25.80 3.88
N VAL A 314 -4.40 24.73 4.56
CA VAL A 314 -3.63 24.09 5.63
C VAL A 314 -3.14 22.72 5.19
N ILE A 315 -1.85 22.46 5.36
CA ILE A 315 -1.28 21.11 5.28
C ILE A 315 -0.99 20.66 6.72
N SER A 316 -1.75 19.69 7.21
CA SER A 316 -1.50 19.10 8.52
C SER A 316 -0.50 17.97 8.42
N ALA A 317 0.69 18.22 8.98
CA ALA A 317 1.74 17.25 9.22
C ALA A 317 1.78 16.78 10.70
N LEU A 318 0.76 17.15 11.49
CA LEU A 318 0.60 16.76 12.88
C LEU A 318 0.13 15.30 13.02
N PRO A 319 0.40 14.65 14.17
CA PRO A 319 -0.32 13.43 14.55
C PRO A 319 -1.84 13.67 14.51
N ALA A 320 -2.61 12.67 14.07
CA ALA A 320 -4.06 12.82 13.91
C ALA A 320 -4.79 13.30 15.17
N TYR A 321 -4.38 12.84 16.36
CA TYR A 321 -4.97 13.27 17.63
C TYR A 321 -4.66 14.75 17.95
N GLU A 322 -3.50 15.28 17.55
CA GLU A 322 -3.18 16.69 17.74
C GLU A 322 -4.01 17.56 16.78
N LEU A 323 -4.15 17.14 15.51
CA LEU A 323 -5.06 17.82 14.58
C LEU A 323 -6.50 17.83 15.13
N ALA A 324 -6.98 16.69 15.63
CA ALA A 324 -8.31 16.59 16.24
C ALA A 324 -8.52 17.56 17.40
N ASN A 325 -7.48 17.93 18.14
CA ASN A 325 -7.56 18.90 19.22
C ASN A 325 -7.61 20.36 18.74
N LEU A 326 -7.14 20.63 17.53
CA LEU A 326 -7.11 21.98 16.96
C LEU A 326 -8.38 22.34 16.17
N LEU A 327 -9.16 21.36 15.74
CA LEU A 327 -10.43 21.61 15.05
C LEU A 327 -11.52 22.05 16.03
N ASP A 328 -12.50 22.84 15.59
CA ASP A 328 -13.65 23.22 16.41
C ASP A 328 -14.58 22.03 16.72
N ASP A 329 -15.03 21.88 17.97
CA ASP A 329 -15.90 20.76 18.40
C ASP A 329 -17.35 20.93 17.98
N THR A 330 -17.82 22.15 17.77
CA THR A 330 -19.19 22.40 17.32
C THR A 330 -19.33 22.18 15.82
N GLN A 331 -18.32 22.58 15.04
CA GLN A 331 -18.37 22.52 13.58
C GLN A 331 -17.82 21.21 13.01
N HIS A 332 -16.79 20.61 13.64
CA HIS A 332 -16.06 19.48 13.06
C HIS A 332 -16.02 18.23 13.98
N ASN A 333 -17.00 18.06 14.87
CA ASN A 333 -17.07 16.92 15.79
C ASN A 333 -16.86 15.54 15.14
N VAL A 334 -17.46 15.29 13.97
CA VAL A 334 -17.35 13.99 13.28
C VAL A 334 -15.91 13.76 12.79
N LEU A 335 -15.29 14.76 12.17
CA LEU A 335 -13.90 14.70 11.71
C LEU A 335 -12.95 14.52 12.91
N ARG A 336 -13.16 15.27 13.99
CA ARG A 336 -12.42 15.11 15.26
C ARG A 336 -12.53 13.69 15.81
N SER A 337 -13.74 13.15 15.85
CA SER A 337 -14.00 11.78 16.31
C SER A 337 -13.25 10.76 15.46
N ARG A 338 -13.27 10.89 14.12
CA ARG A 338 -12.55 9.98 13.22
C ARG A 338 -11.04 10.07 13.36
N LEU A 339 -10.47 11.28 13.43
CA LEU A 339 -9.04 11.48 13.67
C LEU A 339 -8.59 10.84 15.00
N ASN A 340 -9.40 10.96 16.06
CA ASN A 340 -9.11 10.35 17.37
C ASN A 340 -9.23 8.81 17.40
N ARG A 341 -9.79 8.17 16.38
CA ARG A 341 -9.81 6.70 16.26
C ARG A 341 -8.44 6.13 15.85
N ILE A 342 -7.54 6.95 15.31
CA ILE A 342 -6.19 6.52 14.94
C ILE A 342 -5.39 6.37 16.24
N ALA A 343 -5.14 5.12 16.63
CA ALA A 343 -4.42 4.79 17.86
C ALA A 343 -2.92 5.03 17.73
N PHE A 344 -2.27 5.40 18.84
CA PHE A 344 -0.82 5.56 18.92
C PHE A 344 -0.28 4.82 20.15
N VAL A 345 0.95 4.32 20.03
CA VAL A 345 1.65 3.66 21.13
C VAL A 345 2.78 4.53 21.68
N ASN A 346 3.10 4.30 22.95
CA ASN A 346 4.22 4.90 23.65
C ASN A 346 5.42 3.95 23.62
N MET A 347 6.64 4.47 23.53
CA MET A 347 7.85 3.65 23.57
C MET A 347 8.96 4.28 24.41
N LEU A 348 9.86 3.43 24.89
CA LEU A 348 11.16 3.83 25.42
C LEU A 348 12.25 3.36 24.44
N VAL A 349 13.17 4.27 24.12
CA VAL A 349 14.38 3.98 23.34
C VAL A 349 15.57 4.20 24.25
N ILE A 350 16.29 3.13 24.57
CA ILE A 350 17.41 3.15 25.49
C ILE A 350 18.69 2.88 24.71
N ASN A 351 19.53 3.91 24.55
CA ASN A 351 20.83 3.79 23.92
C ASN A 351 21.88 3.46 24.98
N LEU A 352 22.75 2.50 24.71
CA LEU A 352 23.76 1.98 25.63
C LEU A 352 25.11 1.94 24.93
N LEU A 353 26.15 2.51 25.55
CA LEU A 353 27.52 2.37 25.08
C LEU A 353 28.34 1.62 26.14
N TYR A 354 28.94 0.50 25.75
CA TYR A 354 29.83 -0.30 26.58
C TYR A 354 31.28 -0.03 26.21
N ARG A 355 32.21 -0.10 27.17
CA ARG A 355 33.64 -0.02 26.87
C ARG A 355 34.17 -1.28 26.20
N LYS A 356 33.58 -2.43 26.53
CA LYS A 356 33.92 -3.70 25.92
C LYS A 356 33.44 -3.73 24.47
N GLU A 357 34.31 -4.26 23.63
CA GLU A 357 34.04 -4.53 22.22
C GLU A 357 33.44 -5.93 22.04
N ASP A 358 32.77 -6.17 20.91
CA ASP A 358 32.20 -7.47 20.54
C ASP A 358 31.31 -8.11 21.62
N ILE A 359 30.45 -7.30 22.23
CA ILE A 359 29.50 -7.74 23.28
C ILE A 359 28.32 -8.57 22.74
N TYR A 360 28.20 -8.72 21.43
CA TYR A 360 27.12 -9.47 20.79
C TYR A 360 27.52 -10.93 20.53
N PRO A 361 26.64 -11.92 20.78
CA PRO A 361 26.93 -13.32 20.49
C PRO A 361 27.16 -13.62 19.01
N LYS A 362 26.58 -12.81 18.13
CA LYS A 362 26.67 -12.94 16.67
C LYS A 362 26.40 -11.58 16.03
N GLU A 363 27.25 -11.16 15.10
CA GLU A 363 27.02 -9.95 14.32
C GLU A 363 25.69 -10.03 13.56
N ALA A 364 24.83 -9.04 13.76
CA ALA A 364 23.50 -8.98 13.15
C ALA A 364 23.00 -7.54 13.16
N PHE A 365 21.81 -7.30 12.60
CA PHE A 365 21.11 -6.02 12.82
C PHE A 365 20.81 -5.81 14.31
N GLY A 366 20.58 -6.92 15.00
CA GLY A 366 19.94 -7.01 16.29
C GLY A 366 19.04 -8.24 16.34
N TYR A 367 18.19 -8.31 17.35
CA TYR A 367 17.18 -9.36 17.49
C TYR A 367 15.84 -8.81 18.01
N LEU A 368 14.77 -9.52 17.66
CA LEU A 368 13.40 -9.22 18.08
C LEU A 368 12.90 -10.29 19.05
N ILE A 369 11.96 -9.91 19.92
CA ILE A 369 11.51 -10.79 20.99
C ILE A 369 9.98 -11.03 20.86
N PRO A 370 9.57 -12.26 20.52
CA PRO A 370 8.16 -12.66 20.50
C PRO A 370 7.43 -12.37 21.81
N THR A 371 6.13 -12.05 21.73
CA THR A 371 5.28 -11.75 22.90
C THR A 371 5.23 -12.90 23.89
N ARG A 372 5.24 -14.15 23.39
CA ARG A 372 5.25 -15.35 24.24
C ARG A 372 6.50 -15.53 25.09
N GLU A 373 7.59 -14.81 24.80
CA GLU A 373 8.80 -14.87 25.63
C GLU A 373 8.66 -14.00 26.90
N HIS A 374 7.53 -13.28 27.06
CA HIS A 374 7.18 -12.47 28.23
C HIS A 374 8.30 -11.52 28.69
N SER A 375 8.92 -10.87 27.71
CA SER A 375 10.01 -9.91 27.89
C SER A 375 9.48 -8.47 27.99
N HIS A 376 10.13 -7.64 28.81
CA HIS A 376 9.88 -6.19 28.83
C HIS A 376 10.43 -5.47 27.60
N LEU A 377 11.36 -6.11 26.89
CA LEU A 377 11.98 -5.58 25.68
C LEU A 377 11.23 -6.06 24.44
N LEU A 378 11.06 -5.18 23.47
CA LEU A 378 10.57 -5.49 22.11
C LEU A 378 11.69 -6.09 21.25
N GLY A 379 12.91 -5.61 21.44
CA GLY A 379 14.09 -6.03 20.71
C GLY A 379 15.31 -5.19 21.06
N VAL A 380 16.46 -5.63 20.56
CA VAL A 380 17.76 -4.98 20.77
C VAL A 380 18.48 -4.86 19.43
N LEU A 381 19.00 -3.68 19.16
CA LEU A 381 19.76 -3.36 17.95
C LEU A 381 21.25 -3.33 18.28
N PHE A 382 22.05 -3.84 17.36
CA PHE A 382 23.51 -3.87 17.48
C PHE A 382 24.07 -2.71 16.64
N ASP A 383 23.97 -1.49 17.16
CA ASP A 383 24.28 -0.27 16.40
C ASP A 383 25.72 -0.27 15.87
N THR A 384 26.69 -0.78 16.63
CA THR A 384 28.08 -0.93 16.15
C THR A 384 28.18 -1.87 14.95
N CYS A 385 27.42 -2.97 14.89
CA CYS A 385 27.39 -3.85 13.71
C CYS A 385 26.79 -3.15 12.49
N VAL A 386 25.70 -2.41 12.70
CA VAL A 386 25.03 -1.64 11.64
C VAL A 386 25.96 -0.54 11.11
N ARG A 387 26.57 0.22 12.02
CA ARG A 387 27.42 1.37 11.73
C ARG A 387 28.91 1.03 11.65
N HIS A 388 29.25 -0.23 11.38
CA HIS A 388 30.63 -0.73 11.39
C HIS A 388 31.61 0.14 10.57
N LYS A 389 31.21 0.74 9.44
CA LYS A 389 32.13 1.59 8.65
C LYS A 389 32.57 2.84 9.39
N VAL A 390 31.70 3.42 10.22
CA VAL A 390 31.97 4.66 10.96
C VAL A 390 32.50 4.34 12.36
N ASP A 391 31.92 3.32 13.01
CA ASP A 391 32.17 3.06 14.42
C ASP A 391 33.25 1.99 14.67
N LYS A 392 33.75 1.27 13.64
CA LYS A 392 34.86 0.30 13.79
C LYS A 392 36.18 0.92 14.27
N GLN A 393 36.35 2.24 14.09
CA GLN A 393 37.53 2.95 14.58
C GLN A 393 37.33 3.54 15.98
N LYS A 394 36.13 3.42 16.55
CA LYS A 394 35.79 3.92 17.87
C LYS A 394 35.84 2.77 18.88
N HIS A 395 36.16 3.09 20.12
CA HIS A 395 36.26 2.08 21.17
C HIS A 395 34.88 1.72 21.72
N GLY A 396 34.69 0.43 21.97
CA GLY A 396 33.51 -0.09 22.64
C GLY A 396 32.37 -0.51 21.70
N SER A 397 31.23 -0.85 22.29
CA SER A 397 30.08 -1.38 21.56
C SER A 397 28.78 -0.71 21.98
N GLN A 398 28.00 -0.32 20.98
CA GLN A 398 26.74 0.38 21.14
C GLN A 398 25.56 -0.56 20.85
N LEU A 399 24.59 -0.55 21.76
CA LEU A 399 23.31 -1.20 21.61
C LEU A 399 22.17 -0.19 21.76
N THR A 400 21.04 -0.51 21.16
CA THR A 400 19.78 0.17 21.50
C THR A 400 18.72 -0.84 21.85
N VAL A 401 18.11 -0.64 23.00
CA VAL A 401 17.00 -1.42 23.51
C VAL A 401 15.70 -0.68 23.30
N MET A 402 14.69 -1.36 22.77
CA MET A 402 13.34 -0.82 22.60
C MET A 402 12.39 -1.49 23.58
N MET A 403 11.58 -0.70 24.30
CA MET A 403 10.55 -1.17 25.22
C MET A 403 9.22 -0.46 24.98
N GLY A 404 8.11 -1.08 25.36
CA GLY A 404 6.78 -0.49 25.30
C GLY A 404 5.95 -0.97 24.13
N GLY A 405 5.50 -0.06 23.26
CA GLY A 405 4.55 -0.37 22.21
C GLY A 405 3.15 -0.62 22.76
N ALA A 406 2.43 -1.58 22.19
CA ALA A 406 1.10 -1.98 22.62
C ALA A 406 1.04 -2.46 24.09
N TRP A 407 2.18 -2.82 24.70
CA TRP A 407 2.30 -3.30 26.08
C TRP A 407 2.78 -2.21 27.07
N PHE A 408 2.97 -0.97 26.63
CA PHE A 408 3.55 0.09 27.46
C PHE A 408 2.77 0.33 28.76
N ASP A 409 1.44 0.40 28.67
CA ASP A 409 0.56 0.65 29.82
C ASP A 409 0.42 -0.60 30.70
N GLU A 410 0.31 -1.79 30.11
CA GLU A 410 0.27 -3.08 30.82
C GLU A 410 1.53 -3.27 31.69
N LEU A 411 2.70 -2.92 31.15
CA LEU A 411 3.98 -2.99 31.84
C LEU A 411 4.27 -1.77 32.74
N ARG A 412 3.33 -0.82 32.84
CA ARG A 412 3.45 0.42 33.64
C ARG A 412 4.74 1.21 33.39
N LEU A 413 5.24 1.19 32.16
CA LEU A 413 6.55 1.77 31.82
C LEU A 413 6.58 3.30 31.99
N GLY A 414 5.41 3.95 31.92
CA GLY A 414 5.28 5.40 32.13
C GLY A 414 5.63 5.86 33.53
N GLU A 415 5.52 4.97 34.53
CA GLU A 415 5.74 5.29 35.95
C GLU A 415 7.20 5.02 36.39
N LEU A 416 7.99 4.34 35.57
CA LEU A 416 9.34 3.92 35.93
C LEU A 416 10.33 5.07 35.85
N THR A 417 11.22 5.16 36.83
CA THR A 417 12.43 6.00 36.80
C THR A 417 13.49 5.43 35.85
N GLU A 418 14.48 6.23 35.46
CA GLU A 418 15.57 5.76 34.60
C GLU A 418 16.37 4.61 35.24
N ASP A 419 16.63 4.67 36.55
CA ASP A 419 17.31 3.59 37.27
C ASP A 419 16.51 2.27 37.25
N GLN A 420 15.18 2.35 37.42
CA GLN A 420 14.31 1.18 37.31
C GLN A 420 14.31 0.61 35.90
N ILE A 421 14.27 1.47 34.87
CA ILE A 421 14.38 1.06 33.47
C ILE A 421 15.72 0.35 33.24
N MET A 422 16.82 0.93 33.70
CA MET A 422 18.16 0.35 33.54
C MET A 422 18.33 -0.98 34.28
N ASN A 423 17.70 -1.15 35.44
CA ASN A 423 17.68 -2.44 36.13
C ASN A 423 16.96 -3.53 35.32
N ILE A 424 15.81 -3.20 34.71
CA ILE A 424 15.09 -4.12 33.82
C ILE A 424 15.94 -4.45 32.60
N VAL A 425 16.48 -3.44 31.92
CA VAL A 425 17.31 -3.59 30.72
C VAL A 425 18.52 -4.48 31.00
N THR A 426 19.26 -4.21 32.09
CA THR A 426 20.45 -5.00 32.46
C THR A 426 20.07 -6.46 32.73
N LYS A 427 18.96 -6.70 33.45
CA LYS A 427 18.48 -8.07 33.74
C LYS A 427 18.09 -8.82 32.47
N GLU A 428 17.38 -8.17 31.55
CA GLU A 428 16.96 -8.78 30.28
C GLU A 428 18.16 -9.03 29.36
N LEU A 429 19.12 -8.10 29.25
CA LEU A 429 20.33 -8.30 28.46
C LEU A 429 21.23 -9.41 29.03
N LYS A 430 21.34 -9.52 30.36
CA LYS A 430 22.01 -10.66 31.00
C LYS A 430 21.33 -11.98 30.64
N LYS A 431 20.00 -12.04 30.72
CA LYS A 431 19.21 -13.24 30.38
C LYS A 431 19.34 -13.62 28.90
N GLN A 432 19.31 -12.63 28.01
CA GLN A 432 19.16 -12.86 26.56
C GLN A 432 20.49 -12.98 25.81
N MET A 433 21.54 -12.31 26.29
CA MET A 433 22.85 -12.23 25.63
C MET A 433 24.01 -12.62 26.55
N ASN A 434 23.76 -12.96 27.82
CA ASN A 434 24.80 -13.14 28.85
C ASN A 434 25.68 -11.89 29.04
N LEU A 435 25.10 -10.69 28.85
CA LEU A 435 25.77 -9.42 29.03
C LEU A 435 25.55 -8.89 30.46
N ASP A 436 26.55 -9.04 31.32
CA ASP A 436 26.51 -8.61 32.73
C ASP A 436 27.28 -7.30 32.99
N GLU A 437 27.89 -6.73 31.95
CA GLU A 437 28.62 -5.47 32.09
C GLU A 437 27.69 -4.28 32.27
N LYS A 438 28.19 -3.22 32.91
CA LYS A 438 27.47 -1.94 32.99
C LYS A 438 27.87 -1.05 31.81
N PRO A 439 26.91 -0.34 31.18
CA PRO A 439 27.24 0.63 30.15
C PRO A 439 28.07 1.79 30.72
N ALA A 440 29.00 2.30 29.93
CA ALA A 440 29.82 3.47 30.23
C ALA A 440 29.01 4.78 30.22
N VAL A 441 27.98 4.82 29.38
CA VAL A 441 26.99 5.90 29.28
C VAL A 441 25.72 5.33 28.64
N TYR A 442 24.57 5.87 29.01
CA TYR A 442 23.29 5.53 28.42
C TYR A 442 22.43 6.79 28.24
N SER A 443 21.38 6.67 27.43
CA SER A 443 20.33 7.68 27.27
C SER A 443 18.97 6.98 27.18
N VAL A 444 17.94 7.56 27.83
CA VAL A 444 16.56 7.06 27.81
C VAL A 444 15.67 8.10 27.13
N ALA A 445 15.21 7.80 25.92
CA ALA A 445 14.21 8.59 25.21
C ALA A 445 12.81 8.05 25.44
N ARG A 446 11.88 8.91 25.88
CA ARG A 446 10.45 8.60 26.05
C ARG A 446 9.66 9.14 24.85
N LEU A 447 9.17 8.25 24.02
CA LEU A 447 8.45 8.57 22.79
C LEU A 447 6.95 8.37 22.99
N ASN A 448 6.30 9.36 23.58
CA ASN A 448 4.86 9.34 23.86
C ASN A 448 4.04 9.52 22.56
N LYS A 449 3.07 8.64 22.33
CA LYS A 449 2.18 8.62 21.16
C LYS A 449 2.96 8.79 19.85
N SER A 450 3.99 7.96 19.66
CA SER A 450 5.00 8.16 18.61
C SER A 450 4.72 7.35 17.35
N ILE A 451 4.28 6.10 17.50
CA ILE A 451 3.97 5.21 16.38
C ILE A 451 2.45 4.99 16.30
N PRO A 452 1.80 5.31 15.18
CA PRO A 452 0.41 4.96 14.98
C PRO A 452 0.26 3.44 14.79
N ASN A 453 -0.80 2.87 15.36
CA ASN A 453 -1.17 1.48 15.17
C ASN A 453 -2.40 1.42 14.26
N TYR A 454 -2.17 0.92 13.05
CA TYR A 454 -3.19 0.71 12.03
C TYR A 454 -4.03 -0.53 12.41
N ASN A 455 -4.88 -0.38 13.41
CA ASN A 455 -5.74 -1.43 13.92
C ASN A 455 -6.87 -1.76 12.93
N VAL A 456 -7.58 -2.87 13.16
CA VAL A 456 -8.76 -3.26 12.36
C VAL A 456 -9.72 -2.08 12.19
N GLY A 457 -10.12 -1.81 10.94
CA GLY A 457 -10.96 -0.67 10.55
C GLY A 457 -10.20 0.62 10.26
N HIS A 458 -8.86 0.63 10.29
CA HIS A 458 -8.07 1.82 10.00
C HIS A 458 -8.32 2.38 8.60
N GLN A 459 -8.36 1.54 7.56
CA GLN A 459 -8.64 2.00 6.19
C GLN A 459 -10.02 2.69 6.10
N ASP A 460 -11.04 2.13 6.74
CA ASP A 460 -12.38 2.71 6.72
C ASP A 460 -12.42 4.05 7.48
N VAL A 461 -11.64 4.18 8.56
CA VAL A 461 -11.45 5.46 9.27
C VAL A 461 -10.80 6.50 8.35
N LEU A 462 -9.80 6.11 7.54
CA LEU A 462 -9.19 7.03 6.58
C LEU A 462 -10.17 7.45 5.49
N ASP A 463 -10.91 6.49 4.94
CA ASP A 463 -11.89 6.76 3.88
C ASP A 463 -12.96 7.74 4.36
N ASP A 464 -13.44 7.57 5.61
CA ASP A 464 -14.34 8.52 6.29
C ASP A 464 -13.69 9.91 6.45
N ILE A 465 -12.45 10.00 6.94
CA ILE A 465 -11.74 11.28 7.12
C ILE A 465 -11.66 12.04 5.80
N TYR A 466 -11.24 11.36 4.73
CA TYR A 466 -11.10 11.97 3.41
C TYR A 466 -12.45 12.33 2.79
N ALA A 467 -13.48 11.51 3.01
CA ALA A 467 -14.84 11.82 2.57
C ALA A 467 -15.38 13.08 3.26
N LEU A 468 -15.14 13.24 4.56
CA LEU A 468 -15.54 14.43 5.32
C LEU A 468 -14.83 15.68 4.82
N ILE A 469 -13.50 15.63 4.64
CA ILE A 469 -12.71 16.76 4.10
C ILE A 469 -13.23 17.20 2.72
N ARG A 470 -13.56 16.25 1.84
CA ARG A 470 -14.10 16.54 0.50
C ARG A 470 -15.52 17.07 0.55
N ARG A 471 -16.41 16.41 1.30
CA ARG A 471 -17.82 16.79 1.44
C ARG A 471 -17.95 18.21 1.98
N ASP A 472 -17.16 18.53 3.02
CA ASP A 472 -17.19 19.82 3.70
C ASP A 472 -16.28 20.86 3.02
N LYS A 473 -15.66 20.50 1.88
CA LYS A 473 -14.76 21.34 1.07
C LYS A 473 -13.67 22.03 1.91
N LEU A 474 -13.14 21.32 2.90
CA LEU A 474 -12.12 21.89 3.77
C LEU A 474 -10.82 22.10 2.98
N PRO A 475 -10.22 23.30 3.00
CA PRO A 475 -8.89 23.58 2.47
C PRO A 475 -7.82 22.98 3.40
N LEU A 476 -7.84 21.65 3.51
CA LEU A 476 -7.04 20.84 4.40
C LEU A 476 -6.45 19.65 3.63
N THR A 477 -5.13 19.51 3.68
CA THR A 477 -4.38 18.35 3.20
C THR A 477 -3.73 17.64 4.38
N LEU A 478 -3.80 16.32 4.39
CA LEU A 478 -3.24 15.48 5.45
C LEU A 478 -1.98 14.78 4.96
N VAL A 479 -0.88 14.90 5.71
CA VAL A 479 0.38 14.22 5.44
C VAL A 479 0.97 13.64 6.72
N GLY A 480 1.84 12.64 6.59
CA GLY A 480 2.61 12.10 7.70
C GLY A 480 2.14 10.73 8.19
N ASN A 481 2.73 10.28 9.29
CA ASN A 481 2.70 8.88 9.67
C ASN A 481 1.34 8.35 10.14
N SER A 482 0.36 9.21 10.38
CA SER A 482 -0.97 8.81 10.86
C SER A 482 -1.80 8.08 9.81
N TYR A 483 -1.43 8.20 8.53
CA TYR A 483 -2.34 7.89 7.42
C TYR A 483 -1.80 6.79 6.50
N ARG A 484 -0.74 7.06 5.73
CA ARG A 484 -0.41 6.24 4.54
C ARG A 484 0.95 5.57 4.57
N GLY A 485 1.63 5.58 5.71
CA GLY A 485 2.89 4.87 5.92
C GLY A 485 3.65 5.41 7.12
N ILE A 486 4.36 4.54 7.84
CA ILE A 486 5.11 4.93 9.05
C ILE A 486 6.61 5.08 8.82
N GLY A 487 7.14 4.56 7.70
CA GLY A 487 8.54 4.65 7.35
C GLY A 487 8.91 6.06 6.88
N VAL A 488 10.11 6.53 7.23
CA VAL A 488 10.57 7.88 6.82
C VAL A 488 10.56 8.06 5.31
N ASN A 489 11.01 7.06 4.54
CA ASN A 489 10.94 7.10 3.07
C ASN A 489 9.50 7.30 2.58
N ASP A 490 8.55 6.56 3.17
CA ASP A 490 7.14 6.60 2.79
C ASP A 490 6.52 7.96 3.14
N ILE A 491 6.88 8.53 4.30
CA ILE A 491 6.42 9.85 4.74
C ILE A 491 6.94 10.96 3.81
N ILE A 492 8.22 10.92 3.41
CA ILE A 492 8.80 11.91 2.50
C ILE A 492 8.15 11.79 1.11
N TYR A 493 7.91 10.56 0.66
CA TYR A 493 7.30 10.32 -0.64
C TYR A 493 5.82 10.68 -0.68
N ASP A 494 5.05 10.36 0.37
CA ASP A 494 3.66 10.80 0.54
C ASP A 494 3.56 12.33 0.53
N ALA A 495 4.46 13.02 1.23
CA ALA A 495 4.54 14.47 1.21
C ALA A 495 4.76 15.01 -0.22
N ARG A 496 5.69 14.42 -1.00
CA ARG A 496 5.91 14.81 -2.40
C ARG A 496 4.65 14.64 -3.24
N VAL A 497 4.04 13.46 -3.17
CA VAL A 497 2.83 13.11 -3.94
C VAL A 497 1.70 14.08 -3.63
N GLU A 498 1.42 14.34 -2.35
CA GLU A 498 0.36 15.28 -1.96
C GLU A 498 0.67 16.71 -2.43
N MET A 499 1.93 17.17 -2.39
CA MET A 499 2.28 18.52 -2.86
C MET A 499 2.16 18.65 -4.38
N GLU A 500 2.49 17.61 -5.13
CA GLU A 500 2.34 17.61 -6.60
C GLU A 500 0.87 17.66 -7.03
N TYR A 501 -0.02 16.98 -6.29
CA TYR A 501 -1.46 17.01 -6.57
C TYR A 501 -2.20 18.20 -5.96
N LEU A 502 -1.61 18.91 -5.00
CA LEU A 502 -2.24 20.07 -4.39
C LEU A 502 -2.56 21.16 -5.42
N ASN A 503 -3.83 21.35 -5.73
CA ASN A 503 -4.30 22.38 -6.64
C ASN A 503 -4.79 23.61 -5.86
N LEU A 504 -3.93 24.61 -5.72
CA LEU A 504 -4.22 25.84 -4.97
C LEU A 504 -5.19 26.80 -5.67
N ASN A 505 -5.55 26.54 -6.94
CA ASN A 505 -6.52 27.35 -7.69
C ASN A 505 -7.96 26.81 -7.62
N SER A 506 -8.17 25.67 -6.98
CA SER A 506 -9.47 25.01 -6.81
C SER A 506 -9.95 25.20 -5.37
N LYS A 507 -11.19 25.70 -5.16
CA LYS A 507 -11.85 25.68 -3.84
C LYS A 507 -12.15 24.24 -3.34
N THR A 508 -11.82 23.23 -4.14
CA THR A 508 -12.04 21.81 -3.85
C THR A 508 -10.68 21.11 -3.73
N THR A 509 -10.37 20.58 -2.55
CA THR A 509 -9.18 19.77 -2.31
C THR A 509 -9.35 18.40 -2.99
N GLN A 510 -8.69 18.17 -4.12
CA GLN A 510 -8.60 16.83 -4.72
C GLN A 510 -7.42 16.07 -4.09
N GLN A 511 -7.67 15.32 -3.01
CA GLN A 511 -6.70 14.32 -2.52
C GLN A 511 -6.92 13.00 -3.28
N LYS A 512 -5.91 12.54 -4.02
CA LYS A 512 -5.90 11.21 -4.65
C LYS A 512 -5.35 10.15 -3.70
N PHE A 513 -5.89 8.93 -3.80
CA PHE A 513 -5.51 7.80 -2.96
C PHE A 513 -4.28 7.10 -3.54
N PHE A 514 -3.10 7.34 -2.95
CA PHE A 514 -1.94 6.45 -3.10
C PHE A 514 -1.56 5.94 -1.72
N CYS A 515 -1.64 4.63 -1.51
CA CYS A 515 -1.33 4.01 -0.21
C CYS A 515 0.10 3.46 -0.29
N PHE A 516 1.01 3.98 0.55
CA PHE A 516 2.42 3.59 0.53
C PHE A 516 2.64 2.37 1.43
N ILE A 517 3.39 1.40 0.90
CA ILE A 517 3.46 0.05 1.43
C ILE A 517 4.83 -0.22 2.05
N SER A 518 4.84 -0.63 3.31
CA SER A 518 5.94 -1.39 3.92
C SER A 518 5.61 -2.89 3.90
N ASP A 519 5.87 -3.58 2.77
CA ASP A 519 5.70 -5.04 2.65
C ASP A 519 6.98 -5.72 2.14
N ARG A 520 7.69 -6.37 3.07
CA ARG A 520 8.14 -7.80 3.03
C ARG A 520 9.36 -8.04 3.93
N MET A 521 9.25 -9.07 4.78
CA MET A 521 10.40 -9.84 5.27
C MET A 521 10.28 -11.38 5.11
N TYR A 522 9.11 -11.97 4.79
CA TYR A 522 8.98 -13.45 4.78
C TYR A 522 8.43 -14.11 3.52
N VAL A 523 7.89 -13.37 2.56
CA VAL A 523 7.39 -14.02 1.33
C VAL A 523 8.54 -14.55 0.47
N SER A 524 9.80 -14.15 0.70
CA SER A 524 10.93 -14.79 0.02
C SER A 524 11.15 -16.22 0.52
N LEU A 525 10.99 -16.52 1.81
CA LEU A 525 11.18 -17.89 2.33
C LEU A 525 10.11 -18.86 1.84
N ILE A 526 8.88 -18.38 1.61
CA ILE A 526 7.79 -19.22 1.08
C ILE A 526 7.90 -19.34 -0.45
N VAL A 527 8.31 -18.27 -1.15
CA VAL A 527 8.34 -18.23 -2.62
C VAL A 527 9.66 -18.76 -3.23
N SER A 528 10.78 -18.73 -2.50
CA SER A 528 12.06 -19.29 -3.00
C SER A 528 12.02 -20.81 -3.06
N THR A 529 11.29 -21.45 -2.16
CA THR A 529 11.22 -22.92 -2.04
C THR A 529 10.30 -23.55 -3.08
N ILE A 530 9.27 -22.82 -3.55
CA ILE A 530 8.37 -23.27 -4.64
C ILE A 530 9.11 -23.33 -5.98
N VAL A 531 10.09 -22.45 -6.22
CA VAL A 531 10.81 -22.38 -7.50
C VAL A 531 11.82 -23.53 -7.65
N LEU A 532 12.34 -24.10 -6.55
CA LEU A 532 13.28 -25.23 -6.63
C LEU A 532 12.61 -26.60 -6.73
N VAL A 533 11.44 -26.80 -6.12
CA VAL A 533 10.80 -28.13 -6.05
C VAL A 533 10.05 -28.49 -7.34
N PHE A 534 9.53 -27.53 -8.11
CA PHE A 534 8.84 -27.82 -9.37
C PHE A 534 9.78 -28.02 -10.58
N ILE A 535 11.10 -27.89 -10.40
CA ILE A 535 12.08 -28.13 -11.46
C ILE A 535 12.66 -29.55 -11.39
N THR A 536 12.54 -30.26 -10.26
CA THR A 536 13.09 -31.62 -10.13
C THR A 536 12.24 -32.52 -9.21
N GLY A 537 11.56 -33.52 -9.79
CA GLY A 537 11.13 -34.72 -9.07
C GLY A 537 9.64 -35.03 -9.16
N GLY A 538 9.24 -35.76 -10.22
CA GLY A 538 7.99 -36.51 -10.22
C GLY A 538 8.11 -37.77 -9.36
N LEU A 539 7.05 -38.11 -8.63
CA LEU A 539 6.77 -39.46 -8.16
C LEU A 539 5.25 -39.71 -8.27
N THR A 540 4.90 -40.76 -8.99
CA THR A 540 3.56 -41.20 -9.34
C THR A 540 2.98 -42.11 -8.25
N ALA A 541 1.67 -42.01 -8.02
CA ALA A 541 0.85 -43.13 -7.57
C ALA A 541 -0.03 -43.51 -8.77
N ASP A 542 0.03 -44.78 -9.18
CA ASP A 542 -0.54 -45.24 -10.45
C ASP A 542 -2.08 -45.20 -10.45
N CYS A 543 -2.63 -44.18 -11.11
CA CYS A 543 -3.98 -44.21 -11.67
C CYS A 543 -3.84 -44.20 -13.20
N PRO A 544 -4.55 -45.08 -13.93
CA PRO A 544 -4.42 -45.18 -15.40
C PRO A 544 -4.96 -43.95 -16.14
N SER A 545 -5.56 -42.98 -15.45
CA SER A 545 -6.14 -41.75 -15.98
C SER A 545 -5.52 -40.52 -15.33
N SER A 546 -5.41 -39.41 -16.07
CA SER A 546 -4.93 -38.15 -15.52
C SER A 546 -5.86 -37.61 -14.42
N PRO A 547 -5.36 -36.87 -13.41
CA PRO A 547 -6.17 -36.27 -12.34
C PRO A 547 -7.40 -35.49 -12.79
N SER A 548 -7.34 -34.88 -13.97
CA SER A 548 -8.46 -34.18 -14.61
C SER A 548 -9.66 -35.07 -14.98
N LYS A 549 -9.46 -36.38 -15.13
CA LYS A 549 -10.48 -37.36 -15.54
C LYS A 549 -11.00 -38.22 -14.38
N TRP A 550 -10.46 -38.04 -13.18
CA TRP A 550 -10.74 -38.93 -12.04
C TRP A 550 -12.21 -38.98 -11.60
N CYS A 551 -12.98 -37.93 -11.88
CA CYS A 551 -14.41 -37.86 -11.57
C CYS A 551 -15.31 -37.89 -12.83
N GLU A 552 -14.76 -38.29 -13.98
CA GLU A 552 -15.48 -38.31 -15.26
C GLU A 552 -16.57 -39.38 -15.29
N SER A 553 -16.33 -40.53 -14.65
CA SER A 553 -17.32 -41.58 -14.44
C SER A 553 -17.15 -42.25 -13.07
N LYS A 554 -18.17 -42.99 -12.63
CA LYS A 554 -18.10 -43.77 -11.38
C LYS A 554 -17.01 -44.83 -11.45
N GLU A 555 -16.81 -45.41 -12.63
CA GLU A 555 -15.84 -46.47 -12.89
C GLU A 555 -14.40 -45.94 -12.79
N VAL A 556 -14.11 -44.74 -13.33
CA VAL A 556 -12.79 -44.11 -13.21
C VAL A 556 -12.53 -43.65 -11.76
N ALA A 557 -13.54 -43.12 -11.09
CA ALA A 557 -13.42 -42.70 -9.68
C ALA A 557 -13.16 -43.88 -8.73
N GLN A 558 -13.73 -45.05 -9.03
CA GLN A 558 -13.44 -46.30 -8.32
C GLN A 558 -12.03 -46.81 -8.63
N ALA A 559 -11.63 -46.84 -9.89
CA ALA A 559 -10.30 -47.28 -10.31
C ALA A 559 -9.16 -46.41 -9.73
N CYS A 560 -9.42 -45.13 -9.49
CA CYS A 560 -8.45 -44.18 -8.93
C CYS A 560 -8.70 -43.85 -7.45
N ASN A 561 -9.57 -44.63 -6.80
CA ASN A 561 -9.87 -44.59 -5.36
C ASN A 561 -10.28 -43.20 -4.83
N VAL A 562 -11.03 -42.44 -5.64
CA VAL A 562 -11.54 -41.09 -5.32
C VAL A 562 -13.08 -40.99 -5.31
N THR A 563 -13.78 -42.13 -5.22
CA THR A 563 -15.25 -42.19 -5.33
C THR A 563 -15.97 -41.27 -4.34
N GLU A 564 -15.50 -41.24 -3.09
CA GLU A 564 -16.12 -40.43 -2.02
C GLU A 564 -15.87 -38.93 -2.24
N GLN A 565 -14.70 -38.57 -2.75
CA GLN A 565 -14.29 -37.22 -3.13
C GLN A 565 -15.09 -36.71 -4.35
N CYS A 566 -15.34 -37.56 -5.34
CA CYS A 566 -16.18 -37.21 -6.49
C CYS A 566 -17.66 -37.06 -6.10
N GLN A 567 -18.17 -37.89 -5.18
CA GLN A 567 -19.54 -37.79 -4.65
C GLN A 567 -19.76 -36.52 -3.81
N THR A 568 -18.80 -36.13 -2.97
CA THR A 568 -18.93 -34.94 -2.12
C THR A 568 -18.58 -33.63 -2.82
N TYR A 569 -17.69 -33.67 -3.83
CA TYR A 569 -17.24 -32.47 -4.53
C TYR A 569 -17.93 -32.30 -5.88
N VAL A 570 -17.72 -33.15 -6.88
CA VAL A 570 -18.16 -32.88 -8.26
C VAL A 570 -19.68 -32.98 -8.45
N TRP A 571 -20.30 -34.01 -7.88
CA TRP A 571 -21.75 -34.20 -8.04
C TRP A 571 -22.59 -33.34 -7.10
N LYS A 572 -21.97 -32.78 -6.05
CA LYS A 572 -22.60 -31.83 -5.12
C LYS A 572 -22.34 -30.36 -5.49
N THR A 573 -21.19 -30.01 -6.07
CA THR A 573 -20.88 -28.63 -6.55
C THR A 573 -21.50 -28.30 -7.90
N ARG A 574 -21.89 -29.30 -8.71
CA ARG A 574 -22.79 -29.04 -9.83
C ARG A 574 -24.06 -28.33 -9.35
N ALA A 575 -24.50 -28.52 -8.10
CA ALA A 575 -25.72 -27.92 -7.51
C ALA A 575 -25.83 -26.37 -7.50
N SER A 576 -24.76 -25.58 -7.73
CA SER A 576 -24.82 -24.10 -7.59
C SER A 576 -23.83 -23.27 -8.46
N GLY A 577 -23.54 -23.71 -9.69
CA GLY A 577 -22.34 -23.36 -10.49
C GLY A 577 -21.84 -21.91 -10.64
N GLU A 578 -20.59 -21.77 -11.12
CA GLU A 578 -19.91 -20.50 -11.42
C GLU A 578 -20.56 -19.74 -12.60
N ARG A 579 -20.75 -18.41 -12.44
CA ARG A 579 -21.24 -17.53 -13.51
C ARG A 579 -20.27 -17.46 -14.69
N VAL A 580 -20.80 -17.38 -15.90
CA VAL A 580 -20.03 -17.20 -17.15
C VAL A 580 -19.56 -15.75 -17.25
N ASN A 581 -18.29 -15.50 -17.53
CA ASN A 581 -17.78 -14.15 -17.73
C ASN A 581 -17.86 -13.78 -19.22
N LEU A 582 -18.69 -12.80 -19.57
CA LEU A 582 -18.84 -12.25 -20.90
C LEU A 582 -18.16 -10.88 -20.96
N SER A 583 -17.18 -10.68 -21.84
CA SER A 583 -16.63 -9.33 -22.10
C SER A 583 -16.90 -8.91 -23.53
N ILE A 584 -17.36 -7.67 -23.68
CA ILE A 584 -17.80 -7.07 -24.94
C ILE A 584 -16.91 -5.87 -25.22
N TYR A 585 -16.10 -5.99 -26.26
CA TYR A 585 -15.25 -4.92 -26.78
C TYR A 585 -16.01 -4.25 -27.92
N TYR A 586 -16.30 -2.97 -27.79
CA TYR A 586 -17.18 -2.24 -28.69
C TYR A 586 -16.77 -0.77 -28.81
N GLU A 587 -17.33 -0.09 -29.78
CA GLU A 587 -17.26 1.37 -29.91
C GLU A 587 -18.67 1.94 -30.09
N THR A 588 -18.86 3.15 -29.58
CA THR A 588 -20.10 3.91 -29.76
C THR A 588 -20.25 4.35 -31.22
N LEU A 589 -21.48 4.64 -31.66
CA LEU A 589 -21.81 4.98 -33.07
C LEU A 589 -21.53 3.88 -34.11
N CYS A 590 -21.00 2.72 -33.72
CA CYS A 590 -20.84 1.56 -34.60
C CYS A 590 -22.18 0.82 -34.76
N PRO A 591 -22.72 0.67 -35.99
CA PRO A 591 -24.01 0.01 -36.23
C PRO A 591 -24.06 -1.44 -35.71
N ASP A 592 -23.00 -2.22 -35.92
CA ASP A 592 -22.94 -3.62 -35.47
C ASP A 592 -22.86 -3.71 -33.94
N CYS A 593 -22.15 -2.79 -33.29
CA CYS A 593 -22.10 -2.71 -31.82
C CYS A 593 -23.45 -2.32 -31.23
N ARG A 594 -24.12 -1.30 -31.81
CA ARG A 594 -25.47 -0.87 -31.43
C ARG A 594 -26.47 -2.00 -31.56
N GLN A 595 -26.43 -2.72 -32.68
CA GLN A 595 -27.32 -3.85 -32.93
C GLN A 595 -27.05 -5.00 -31.95
N PHE A 596 -25.78 -5.34 -31.69
CA PHE A 596 -25.44 -6.40 -30.74
C PHE A 596 -25.85 -6.05 -29.31
N ILE A 597 -25.57 -4.82 -28.85
CA ILE A 597 -25.95 -4.35 -27.51
C ILE A 597 -27.46 -4.34 -27.33
N SER A 598 -28.20 -3.82 -28.31
CA SER A 598 -29.66 -3.67 -28.22
C SER A 598 -30.42 -4.99 -28.35
N THR A 599 -29.90 -5.96 -29.11
CA THR A 599 -30.61 -7.21 -29.41
C THR A 599 -30.11 -8.43 -28.65
N GLN A 600 -28.80 -8.56 -28.41
CA GLN A 600 -28.24 -9.74 -27.74
C GLN A 600 -27.95 -9.42 -26.28
N VAL A 601 -27.19 -8.36 -26.01
CA VAL A 601 -26.69 -8.05 -24.66
C VAL A 601 -27.81 -7.59 -23.74
N TRP A 602 -28.72 -6.72 -24.21
CA TRP A 602 -29.87 -6.29 -23.43
C TRP A 602 -30.78 -7.45 -23.04
N ASN A 603 -31.05 -8.36 -23.97
CA ASN A 603 -31.85 -9.56 -23.71
C ASN A 603 -31.15 -10.50 -22.71
N ALA A 604 -29.83 -10.68 -22.82
CA ALA A 604 -29.05 -11.46 -21.86
C ALA A 604 -29.05 -10.81 -20.46
N TYR A 605 -28.87 -9.49 -20.39
CA TYR A 605 -28.96 -8.70 -19.16
C TYR A 605 -30.32 -8.86 -18.46
N GLN A 606 -31.41 -8.84 -19.22
CA GLN A 606 -32.76 -9.02 -18.65
C GLN A 606 -33.08 -10.45 -18.24
N SER A 607 -32.44 -11.45 -18.85
CA SER A 607 -32.89 -12.84 -18.78
C SER A 607 -32.00 -13.77 -17.96
N ILE A 608 -30.69 -13.51 -17.91
CA ILE A 608 -29.70 -14.47 -17.39
C ILE A 608 -28.60 -13.82 -16.56
N LEU A 609 -28.79 -12.60 -16.04
CA LEU A 609 -27.80 -11.90 -15.20
C LEU A 609 -27.38 -12.70 -13.95
N ASP A 610 -28.23 -13.63 -13.50
CA ASP A 610 -27.93 -14.53 -12.40
C ASP A 610 -26.81 -15.54 -12.70
N ILE A 611 -26.55 -15.80 -13.98
CA ILE A 611 -25.55 -16.77 -14.44
C ILE A 611 -24.45 -16.15 -15.32
N VAL A 612 -24.49 -14.84 -15.60
CA VAL A 612 -23.49 -14.16 -16.43
C VAL A 612 -22.98 -12.88 -15.77
N ASN A 613 -21.67 -12.66 -15.83
CA ASN A 613 -21.04 -11.38 -15.52
C ASN A 613 -20.70 -10.67 -16.83
N ILE A 614 -21.24 -9.47 -17.06
CA ILE A 614 -21.03 -8.73 -18.31
C ILE A 614 -20.04 -7.58 -18.09
N THR A 615 -18.94 -7.57 -18.86
CA THR A 615 -17.92 -6.53 -18.85
C THR A 615 -17.96 -5.74 -20.16
N PHE A 616 -18.04 -4.42 -20.07
CA PHE A 616 -18.06 -3.51 -21.21
C PHE A 616 -16.69 -2.84 -21.40
N VAL A 617 -16.19 -2.84 -22.64
CA VAL A 617 -14.90 -2.23 -23.02
C VAL A 617 -15.15 -1.25 -24.18
N PRO A 618 -15.48 0.03 -23.90
CA PRO A 618 -15.79 1.05 -24.89
C PRO A 618 -14.50 1.72 -25.42
N TYR A 619 -13.94 1.17 -26.50
CA TYR A 619 -12.74 1.69 -27.16
C TYR A 619 -12.69 1.25 -28.63
N GLY A 620 -13.04 -0.02 -28.86
CA GLY A 620 -13.08 -0.64 -30.18
C GLY A 620 -11.80 -0.46 -30.98
N ASN A 621 -11.92 0.14 -32.16
CA ASN A 621 -10.82 0.29 -33.10
C ASN A 621 -10.11 1.65 -33.00
N THR A 622 -10.29 2.36 -31.88
CA THR A 622 -9.65 3.66 -31.62
C THR A 622 -8.12 3.54 -31.69
N ARG A 623 -7.46 4.55 -32.25
CA ARG A 623 -5.99 4.70 -32.17
C ARG A 623 -5.64 5.81 -31.21
N GLU A 624 -4.60 5.59 -30.41
CA GLU A 624 -4.09 6.60 -29.50
C GLU A 624 -2.68 7.07 -29.89
N LEU A 625 -2.41 8.35 -29.66
CA LEU A 625 -1.10 8.95 -29.86
C LEU A 625 -0.73 9.78 -28.65
N TYR A 626 0.32 9.36 -27.96
CA TYR A 626 0.84 10.09 -26.81
C TYR A 626 1.42 11.45 -27.22
N ARG A 627 0.99 12.52 -26.54
CA ARG A 627 1.50 13.89 -26.73
C ARG A 627 2.41 14.27 -25.57
N PRO A 628 3.75 14.35 -25.77
CA PRO A 628 4.69 14.68 -24.70
C PRO A 628 4.47 16.08 -24.09
N GLU A 629 4.09 17.05 -24.93
CA GLU A 629 3.82 18.45 -24.55
C GLU A 629 2.72 18.58 -23.49
N THR A 630 1.61 17.84 -23.68
CA THR A 630 0.43 17.91 -22.81
C THR A 630 0.37 16.78 -21.79
N LYS A 631 1.22 15.75 -21.95
CA LYS A 631 1.20 14.49 -21.18
C LYS A 631 -0.16 13.77 -21.19
N LEU A 632 -0.87 13.89 -22.32
CA LEU A 632 -2.17 13.28 -22.60
C LEU A 632 -2.10 12.47 -23.90
N TYR A 633 -3.01 11.51 -24.05
CA TYR A 633 -3.21 10.79 -25.29
C TYR A 633 -4.21 11.55 -26.17
N GLN A 634 -3.93 11.60 -27.46
CA GLN A 634 -4.89 12.04 -28.46
C GLN A 634 -5.51 10.82 -29.14
N TYR A 635 -6.83 10.74 -29.14
CA TYR A 635 -7.59 9.62 -29.70
C TYR A 635 -8.09 9.93 -31.11
N TYR A 636 -8.04 8.91 -31.97
CA TYR A 636 -8.51 8.93 -33.34
C TYR A 636 -9.42 7.73 -33.54
N CYS A 637 -10.73 7.98 -33.59
CA CYS A 637 -11.77 6.95 -33.71
C CYS A 637 -12.28 6.83 -35.14
N GLN A 638 -12.86 5.67 -35.50
CA GLN A 638 -13.20 5.35 -36.89
C GLN A 638 -14.33 6.23 -37.43
N HIS A 639 -15.30 6.57 -36.60
CA HIS A 639 -16.45 7.43 -36.89
C HIS A 639 -16.23 8.86 -36.36
N GLY A 640 -14.98 9.27 -36.15
CA GLY A 640 -14.61 10.64 -35.81
C GLY A 640 -14.70 10.98 -34.32
N ALA A 641 -14.68 12.28 -34.02
CA ALA A 641 -14.55 12.79 -32.65
C ALA A 641 -15.76 12.45 -31.76
N GLU A 642 -16.94 12.29 -32.36
CA GLU A 642 -18.16 11.98 -31.62
C GLU A 642 -18.14 10.55 -31.05
N GLU A 643 -17.64 9.57 -31.81
CA GLU A 643 -17.38 8.21 -31.29
C GLU A 643 -16.35 8.25 -30.16
N CYS A 644 -15.25 9.01 -30.33
CA CYS A 644 -14.26 9.14 -29.26
C CYS A 644 -14.87 9.70 -27.98
N TYR A 645 -15.77 10.65 -28.12
CA TYR A 645 -16.49 11.26 -27.00
C TYR A 645 -17.50 10.28 -26.38
N GLY A 646 -18.23 9.50 -27.19
CA GLY A 646 -19.14 8.44 -26.71
C GLY A 646 -18.41 7.31 -25.98
N ASN A 647 -17.31 6.81 -26.54
CA ASN A 647 -16.43 5.83 -25.91
C ASN A 647 -15.97 6.33 -24.53
N LEU A 648 -15.61 7.61 -24.46
CA LEU A 648 -15.17 8.28 -23.25
C LEU A 648 -16.31 8.46 -22.21
N ILE A 649 -17.52 8.80 -22.65
CA ILE A 649 -18.71 8.86 -21.79
C ILE A 649 -18.98 7.48 -21.18
N HIS A 650 -19.00 6.43 -22.00
CA HIS A 650 -19.25 5.06 -21.53
C HIS A 650 -18.15 4.60 -20.55
N ALA A 651 -16.89 4.92 -20.85
CA ALA A 651 -15.75 4.65 -19.95
C ALA A 651 -15.93 5.35 -18.59
N CYS A 652 -16.32 6.62 -18.58
CA CYS A 652 -16.58 7.38 -17.36
C CYS A 652 -17.78 6.82 -16.58
N VAL A 653 -18.87 6.45 -17.26
CA VAL A 653 -20.05 5.84 -16.62
C VAL A 653 -19.69 4.52 -15.94
N ILE A 654 -19.00 3.62 -16.64
CA ILE A 654 -18.58 2.33 -16.06
C ILE A 654 -17.67 2.54 -14.84
N ASN A 655 -16.79 3.56 -14.88
CA ASN A 655 -15.90 3.87 -13.77
C ASN A 655 -16.66 4.35 -12.51
N PHE A 656 -17.67 5.21 -12.65
CA PHE A 656 -18.44 5.71 -11.50
C PHE A 656 -19.55 4.75 -11.05
N TYR A 657 -20.03 3.90 -11.96
CA TYR A 657 -21.15 2.98 -11.75
C TYR A 657 -20.74 1.54 -12.15
N PRO A 658 -19.86 0.87 -11.38
CA PRO A 658 -19.19 -0.36 -11.81
C PRO A 658 -20.08 -1.60 -11.84
N GLN A 659 -21.27 -1.57 -11.24
CA GLN A 659 -22.22 -2.68 -11.29
C GLN A 659 -22.98 -2.65 -12.63
N THR A 660 -23.09 -3.80 -13.30
CA THR A 660 -23.77 -3.92 -14.61
C THR A 660 -25.20 -3.38 -14.57
N GLU A 661 -25.90 -3.61 -13.46
CA GLU A 661 -27.26 -3.13 -13.20
C GLU A 661 -27.37 -1.60 -13.19
N GLN A 662 -26.27 -0.89 -12.90
CA GLN A 662 -26.23 0.57 -12.83
C GLN A 662 -25.87 1.20 -14.18
N HIS A 663 -24.88 0.67 -14.90
CA HIS A 663 -24.44 1.27 -16.17
C HIS A 663 -25.14 0.70 -17.42
N MET A 664 -25.62 -0.55 -17.40
CA MET A 664 -26.22 -1.17 -18.59
C MET A 664 -27.47 -0.42 -19.09
N PRO A 665 -28.42 0.05 -18.25
CA PRO A 665 -29.55 0.83 -18.72
C PRO A 665 -29.15 2.12 -19.46
N PHE A 666 -28.07 2.76 -18.99
CA PHE A 666 -27.52 3.96 -19.62
C PHE A 666 -26.89 3.61 -20.98
N ILE A 667 -26.00 2.62 -21.02
CA ILE A 667 -25.35 2.16 -22.27
C ILE A 667 -26.39 1.71 -23.30
N TYR A 668 -27.42 0.97 -22.88
CA TYR A 668 -28.50 0.57 -23.77
C TYR A 668 -29.25 1.79 -24.34
N CYS A 669 -29.58 2.76 -23.49
CA CYS A 669 -30.27 3.98 -23.92
C CYS A 669 -29.44 4.78 -24.93
N THR A 670 -28.15 4.99 -24.67
CA THR A 670 -27.26 5.76 -25.56
C THR A 670 -26.98 5.04 -26.88
N GLU A 671 -26.90 3.71 -26.89
CA GLU A 671 -26.69 2.92 -28.12
C GLU A 671 -27.96 2.75 -28.96
N THR A 672 -29.16 2.98 -28.39
CA THR A 672 -30.45 2.85 -29.09
C THR A 672 -31.12 4.17 -29.44
N THR A 673 -30.54 5.29 -29.01
CA THR A 673 -31.07 6.63 -29.30
C THR A 673 -30.22 7.28 -30.38
N ASP A 674 -30.87 7.72 -31.46
CA ASP A 674 -30.23 8.51 -32.51
C ASP A 674 -30.18 9.99 -32.15
N GLY A 675 -29.04 10.63 -32.42
CA GLY A 675 -28.82 12.04 -32.13
C GLY A 675 -27.37 12.31 -31.75
N GLU A 676 -27.08 13.58 -31.45
CA GLU A 676 -25.75 13.99 -30.99
C GLU A 676 -25.45 13.38 -29.62
N MET A 677 -24.27 12.77 -29.48
CA MET A 677 -23.89 11.99 -28.30
C MET A 677 -24.07 12.75 -26.97
N GLU A 678 -23.77 14.06 -26.94
CA GLU A 678 -23.94 14.88 -25.74
C GLU A 678 -25.42 15.03 -25.33
N SER A 679 -26.30 15.30 -26.30
CA SER A 679 -27.74 15.41 -26.06
C SER A 679 -28.33 14.06 -25.66
N VAL A 680 -27.95 13.00 -26.37
CA VAL A 680 -28.39 11.63 -26.10
C VAL A 680 -27.96 11.18 -24.72
N ALA A 681 -26.69 11.39 -24.35
CA ALA A 681 -26.17 11.01 -23.04
C ALA A 681 -26.84 11.81 -21.89
N THR A 682 -27.15 13.10 -22.11
CA THR A 682 -27.91 13.91 -21.15
C THR A 682 -29.32 13.35 -20.94
N GLU A 683 -30.04 13.04 -22.02
CA GLU A 683 -31.38 12.47 -21.96
C GLU A 683 -31.37 11.09 -21.28
N CYS A 684 -30.41 10.23 -21.64
CA CYS A 684 -30.28 8.90 -21.07
C CYS A 684 -29.86 8.91 -19.60
N ALA A 685 -29.08 9.90 -19.16
CA ALA A 685 -28.79 10.10 -17.75
C ALA A 685 -30.05 10.44 -16.95
N GLN A 686 -30.94 11.30 -17.49
CA GLN A 686 -32.22 11.64 -16.85
C GLN A 686 -33.18 10.45 -16.73
N LYS A 687 -33.12 9.50 -17.68
CA LYS A 687 -33.90 8.26 -17.67
C LYS A 687 -33.31 7.19 -16.74
N THR A 688 -32.12 7.41 -16.18
CA THR A 688 -31.38 6.47 -15.34
C THR A 688 -30.95 7.13 -14.03
N THR A 689 -30.10 6.47 -13.24
CA THR A 689 -29.57 7.01 -11.97
C THR A 689 -28.19 7.65 -12.12
N ILE A 690 -27.81 7.99 -13.36
CA ILE A 690 -26.48 8.53 -13.71
C ILE A 690 -26.44 10.04 -13.49
N ASP A 691 -25.45 10.50 -12.72
CA ASP A 691 -25.12 11.91 -12.53
C ASP A 691 -24.31 12.40 -13.73
N TYR A 692 -24.99 13.00 -14.71
CA TYR A 692 -24.35 13.40 -15.96
C TYR A 692 -23.28 14.48 -15.77
N ASP A 693 -23.44 15.39 -14.80
CA ASP A 693 -22.44 16.42 -14.52
C ASP A 693 -21.11 15.79 -14.07
N GLN A 694 -21.19 14.70 -13.30
CA GLN A 694 -20.02 13.90 -12.92
C GLN A 694 -19.35 13.22 -14.14
N ILE A 695 -20.16 12.75 -15.10
CA ILE A 695 -19.66 12.11 -16.33
C ILE A 695 -19.01 13.13 -17.26
N THR A 696 -19.63 14.29 -17.48
CA THR A 696 -19.07 15.37 -18.29
C THR A 696 -17.82 15.98 -17.66
N ALA A 697 -17.76 16.09 -16.33
CA ALA A 697 -16.52 16.48 -15.66
C ALA A 697 -15.40 15.46 -15.90
N CYS A 698 -15.73 14.16 -15.98
CA CYS A 698 -14.77 13.11 -16.27
C CYS A 698 -14.25 13.15 -17.71
N THR A 699 -15.11 13.38 -18.70
CA THR A 699 -14.74 13.43 -20.12
C THR A 699 -13.75 14.57 -20.41
N HIS A 700 -13.84 15.69 -19.68
CA HIS A 700 -12.92 16.82 -19.80
C HIS A 700 -11.68 16.73 -18.90
N SER A 701 -11.52 15.62 -18.18
CA SER A 701 -10.44 15.44 -17.21
C SER A 701 -9.34 14.51 -17.71
N ARG A 702 -8.19 14.58 -17.05
CA ARG A 702 -7.13 13.58 -17.21
C ARG A 702 -7.58 12.17 -16.82
N LEU A 703 -8.57 12.02 -15.93
CA LEU A 703 -9.13 10.72 -15.58
C LEU A 703 -9.81 10.10 -16.80
N GLY A 704 -10.67 10.84 -17.50
CA GLY A 704 -11.31 10.38 -18.73
C GLY A 704 -10.29 9.94 -19.77
N ASN A 705 -9.29 10.78 -20.04
CA ASN A 705 -8.18 10.43 -20.94
C ASN A 705 -7.49 9.11 -20.51
N GLN A 706 -7.20 8.95 -19.22
CA GLN A 706 -6.55 7.73 -18.72
C GLN A 706 -7.45 6.49 -18.77
N LEU A 707 -8.77 6.63 -18.59
CA LEU A 707 -9.72 5.51 -18.72
C LEU A 707 -9.75 5.00 -20.16
N GLN A 708 -9.76 5.90 -21.13
CA GLN A 708 -9.72 5.54 -22.54
C GLN A 708 -8.39 4.84 -22.92
N HIS A 709 -7.26 5.28 -22.38
CA HIS A 709 -5.97 4.58 -22.50
C HIS A 709 -6.01 3.18 -21.86
N ALA A 710 -6.62 3.04 -20.68
CA ALA A 710 -6.72 1.74 -20.02
C ALA A 710 -7.52 0.73 -20.86
N TYR A 711 -8.61 1.17 -21.50
CA TYR A 711 -9.36 0.35 -22.44
C TYR A 711 -8.61 0.08 -23.75
N ALA A 712 -7.76 1.01 -24.22
CA ALA A 712 -6.82 0.76 -25.32
C ALA A 712 -5.91 -0.43 -25.02
N VAL A 713 -5.21 -0.38 -23.89
CA VAL A 713 -4.30 -1.44 -23.44
C VAL A 713 -5.04 -2.78 -23.28
N GLN A 714 -6.26 -2.75 -22.73
CA GLN A 714 -7.08 -3.95 -22.59
C GLN A 714 -7.43 -4.56 -23.96
N THR A 715 -7.83 -3.73 -24.91
CA THR A 715 -8.24 -4.13 -26.27
C THR A 715 -7.05 -4.61 -27.11
N GLU A 716 -5.88 -3.99 -26.96
CA GLU A 716 -4.63 -4.40 -27.61
C GLU A 716 -4.03 -5.68 -27.03
N SER A 717 -4.39 -6.04 -25.78
CA SER A 717 -3.90 -7.26 -25.13
C SER A 717 -4.63 -8.54 -25.57
N LEU A 718 -5.71 -8.41 -26.34
CA LEU A 718 -6.51 -9.52 -26.83
C LEU A 718 -5.68 -10.55 -27.61
N GLN A 719 -5.99 -11.82 -27.39
CA GLN A 719 -5.40 -12.95 -28.10
C GLN A 719 -6.52 -13.87 -28.61
N PRO A 720 -6.72 -14.00 -29.94
CA PRO A 720 -6.05 -13.23 -30.99
C PRO A 720 -6.37 -11.72 -30.91
N PRO A 721 -5.53 -10.85 -31.49
CA PRO A 721 -5.86 -9.43 -31.61
C PRO A 721 -7.22 -9.26 -32.30
N HIS A 722 -8.06 -8.36 -31.78
CA HIS A 722 -9.34 -8.06 -32.39
C HIS A 722 -9.14 -7.53 -33.83
N GLN A 723 -10.04 -7.93 -34.73
CA GLN A 723 -9.99 -7.52 -36.14
C GLN A 723 -11.15 -6.57 -36.50
N TYR A 724 -12.20 -6.58 -35.70
CA TYR A 724 -13.41 -5.78 -35.83
C TYR A 724 -14.09 -5.70 -34.46
N VAL A 725 -15.14 -4.87 -34.35
CA VAL A 725 -16.04 -4.83 -33.20
C VAL A 725 -17.49 -4.95 -33.66
N PRO A 726 -18.41 -5.50 -32.83
CA PRO A 726 -18.20 -5.96 -31.45
C PRO A 726 -17.33 -7.22 -31.39
N TRP A 727 -16.37 -7.27 -30.47
CA TRP A 727 -15.50 -8.42 -30.25
C TRP A 727 -15.81 -9.06 -28.90
N ILE A 728 -16.10 -10.35 -28.91
CA ILE A 728 -16.71 -11.02 -27.77
C ILE A 728 -15.74 -12.05 -27.21
N THR A 729 -15.56 -12.02 -25.90
CA THR A 729 -14.81 -13.05 -25.19
C THR A 729 -15.68 -13.69 -24.13
N LEU A 730 -15.59 -15.02 -24.01
CA LEU A 730 -16.28 -15.79 -22.99
C LEU A 730 -15.23 -16.47 -22.12
N ASN A 731 -15.24 -16.19 -20.82
CA ASN A 731 -14.23 -16.63 -19.86
C ASN A 731 -12.79 -16.29 -20.30
N GLY A 732 -12.62 -15.18 -21.02
CA GLY A 732 -11.32 -14.71 -21.52
C GLY A 732 -10.85 -15.37 -22.82
N GLU A 733 -11.65 -16.26 -23.41
CA GLU A 733 -11.35 -16.91 -24.69
C GLU A 733 -12.19 -16.33 -25.82
N HIS A 734 -11.62 -16.29 -27.02
CA HIS A 734 -12.29 -15.90 -28.25
C HIS A 734 -12.04 -16.94 -29.35
N THR A 735 -13.09 -17.31 -30.07
CA THR A 735 -13.01 -18.07 -31.33
C THR A 735 -14.05 -17.53 -32.30
N GLU A 736 -13.79 -17.69 -33.61
CA GLU A 736 -14.74 -17.33 -34.66
C GLU A 736 -16.12 -17.98 -34.49
N ASP A 737 -16.15 -19.23 -34.01
CA ASP A 737 -17.41 -19.95 -33.77
C ASP A 737 -18.17 -19.36 -32.57
N MET A 738 -17.46 -18.97 -31.51
CA MET A 738 -18.06 -18.29 -30.36
C MET A 738 -18.61 -16.93 -30.75
N GLN A 739 -17.87 -16.15 -31.55
CA GLN A 739 -18.31 -14.85 -32.05
C GLN A 739 -19.61 -14.98 -32.86
N LYS A 740 -19.64 -15.87 -33.87
CA LYS A 740 -20.85 -16.15 -34.66
C LYS A 740 -22.02 -16.63 -33.82
N GLN A 741 -21.74 -17.46 -32.81
CA GLN A 741 -22.79 -17.96 -31.92
C GLN A 741 -23.33 -16.84 -31.02
N ALA A 742 -22.46 -15.96 -30.51
CA ALA A 742 -22.87 -14.84 -29.68
C ALA A 742 -23.74 -13.84 -30.46
N GLU A 743 -23.36 -13.52 -31.70
CA GLU A 743 -24.13 -12.61 -32.57
C GLU A 743 -25.52 -13.16 -32.92
N LYS A 744 -25.65 -14.49 -33.00
CA LYS A 744 -26.90 -15.18 -33.33
C LYS A 744 -27.78 -15.44 -32.10
N ASP A 745 -27.20 -15.99 -31.04
CA ASP A 745 -27.89 -16.45 -29.83
C ASP A 745 -26.93 -16.40 -28.61
N LEU A 746 -26.74 -15.19 -28.08
CA LEU A 746 -25.86 -14.97 -26.93
C LEU A 746 -26.35 -15.71 -25.68
N ILE A 747 -27.67 -15.77 -25.46
CA ILE A 747 -28.25 -16.50 -24.33
C ILE A 747 -27.92 -17.98 -24.45
N GLY A 748 -28.18 -18.60 -25.61
CA GLY A 748 -27.83 -20.01 -25.85
C GLY A 748 -26.34 -20.29 -25.73
N LEU A 749 -25.47 -19.39 -26.20
CA LEU A 749 -24.02 -19.51 -25.98
C LEU A 749 -23.66 -19.50 -24.50
N VAL A 750 -24.16 -18.54 -23.72
CA VAL A 750 -23.91 -18.44 -22.29
C VAL A 750 -24.45 -19.67 -21.56
N CYS A 751 -25.67 -20.11 -21.89
CA CYS A 751 -26.29 -21.29 -21.32
C CYS A 751 -25.49 -22.57 -21.61
N LYS A 752 -24.98 -22.73 -22.84
CA LYS A 752 -24.09 -23.85 -23.21
C LYS A 752 -22.77 -23.82 -22.45
N SER A 753 -22.27 -22.63 -22.14
CA SER A 753 -21.03 -22.43 -21.39
C SER A 753 -21.20 -22.43 -19.87
N TYR A 754 -22.44 -22.34 -19.37
CA TYR A 754 -22.75 -22.39 -17.96
C TYR A 754 -22.67 -23.82 -17.43
N LYS A 755 -21.96 -24.01 -16.31
CA LYS A 755 -21.66 -25.34 -15.74
C LYS A 755 -22.42 -25.63 -14.45
N GLY A 756 -23.38 -24.78 -14.07
CA GLY A 756 -24.26 -25.00 -12.91
C GLY A 756 -25.41 -25.96 -13.21
N SER A 757 -25.95 -26.60 -12.17
CA SER A 757 -27.03 -27.60 -12.27
C SER A 757 -28.42 -27.01 -12.43
N ASP A 758 -28.58 -25.73 -12.11
CA ASP A 758 -29.87 -25.04 -12.13
C ASP A 758 -29.78 -23.86 -13.10
N PRO A 759 -29.82 -24.13 -14.41
CA PRO A 759 -29.78 -23.07 -15.41
C PRO A 759 -31.16 -22.37 -15.46
N PRO A 760 -31.22 -21.03 -15.65
CA PRO A 760 -32.47 -20.29 -15.79
C PRO A 760 -33.40 -20.93 -16.83
N SER A 761 -34.72 -20.74 -16.70
CA SER A 761 -35.72 -21.30 -17.62
C SER A 761 -35.44 -20.98 -19.10
N GLN A 762 -34.76 -19.86 -19.36
CA GLN A 762 -34.33 -19.38 -20.66
C GLN A 762 -33.21 -20.24 -21.27
N CYS A 763 -32.40 -20.90 -20.44
CA CYS A 763 -31.42 -21.91 -20.87
C CYS A 763 -32.05 -23.27 -21.20
N VAL A 764 -33.22 -23.59 -20.62
CA VAL A 764 -33.94 -24.85 -20.87
C VAL A 764 -34.64 -24.86 -22.23
N LYS A 765 -34.90 -23.68 -22.83
CA LYS A 765 -35.46 -23.55 -24.19
C LYS A 765 -34.42 -23.66 -25.32
N ASN A 766 -33.13 -23.51 -24.99
CA ASN A 766 -32.00 -23.42 -25.94
C ASN A 766 -31.01 -24.60 -25.82
N LEU A 767 -31.34 -25.62 -25.02
CA LEU A 767 -30.69 -26.95 -24.96
C LEU A 767 -31.53 -27.94 -25.76
#